data_AF-A0A173SCN1-F1
#
_entry.id   AF-A0A173SCN1-F1
#
_cell.length_a   1.000
_cell.length_b   1.000
_cell.length_c   1.000
_cell.angle_alpha   90.00
_cell.angle_beta   90.00
_cell.angle_gamma   90.00
#
_symmetry.space_group_name_H-M   'P 1'
#
loop_
_entity.id
_entity.type
_entity.pdbx_description
1 polymer ?
#
loop_
_entity_poly.entity_id
_entity_poly.type
_entity_poly.pdbx_seq_one_letter_code
_entity_poly.pdbx_strand_id
1 'polypeptide(L)'
;MAKAIMIQGTMSNSGKTFVTAGLCRVFKQDGYKVAPFKSQNMALNSYITKEGLEIGRAQAMQAEAAMIEPTHWMNPILLKPTSSMGSQVIVNGEVYDNLSAQEYYKMKDNLAPEVMKAFNHLSEENDIIVIEGAGSPAEINLAENDIVNMGMAKMADAPVILVADIDRGGVFASAYGTIKLLPVEDQERFCGIVINKFRGDVDILKPGLTMLEDLTGKPVLGVIPMEKIDVDDEDSLSDRLNQKTITEGIDVAVIRLPHISNFTDFSVFELIDGVSLRYVTDKKELGDPDLILLPGTKNTMGDMEWLIESGLEGAIIRAARTTRVIGICGGFQLLGKEMHDPDGVEHGGDMRGLGLLDTKTIFKEAKTRTRIHGHISEEHNIYNLDNLSVEGYEIHMGTTENLGEAIPMITLEDGRTDAYMTKDGRVWGSYLHGIFDNEDLVFALVQDIMKEKGINPAENHLSIAEYKEIQYNKLADLIRNSLDMDAIYKVLFGEKKEMVRCAGKKDDTSGKGLVHIYCGDGKGKTTTSVGLTIRAAGSGKKVLFYQFLKDNSSSERNILEKVPGITLVRGREMQKFTFQMNEQELDELRIYNNEMLDKLFEMAKDYDMLVMDESVYAIKSNLLDEEKLITHLEEKPVGLEVVLAGRNPSQKLMDHADYVSEIQKVKHPFDQGVSSRVGIEL
;
A
#
# COMPACT_ATOMS: atom_id res chain seq x y z
N MET A 1 10.95 2.29 -23.25
CA MET A 1 10.52 1.00 -22.68
C MET A 1 10.99 0.96 -21.25
N ALA A 2 10.07 0.62 -20.35
CA ALA A 2 10.34 0.44 -18.93
C ALA A 2 11.46 -0.57 -18.69
N LYS A 3 12.12 -0.46 -17.54
CA LYS A 3 12.97 -1.54 -17.04
C LYS A 3 12.09 -2.61 -16.42
N ALA A 4 12.38 -3.88 -16.67
CA ALA A 4 11.64 -4.99 -16.08
C ALA A 4 12.50 -5.72 -15.08
N ILE A 5 11.89 -6.25 -14.02
CA ILE A 5 12.50 -7.24 -13.14
C ILE A 5 11.46 -8.28 -12.78
N MET A 6 11.84 -9.55 -12.80
CA MET A 6 10.91 -10.64 -12.57
C MET A 6 11.21 -11.37 -11.26
N ILE A 7 10.16 -11.63 -10.48
CA ILE A 7 10.22 -12.33 -9.21
C ILE A 7 9.66 -13.74 -9.42
N GLN A 8 10.54 -14.74 -9.40
CA GLN A 8 10.16 -16.15 -9.46
C GLN A 8 10.40 -16.80 -8.10
N GLY A 9 9.86 -18.00 -7.89
CA GLY A 9 9.87 -18.66 -6.60
C GLY A 9 10.27 -20.12 -6.73
N THR A 10 10.83 -20.72 -5.68
CA THR A 10 11.14 -22.16 -5.70
C THR A 10 9.89 -23.04 -5.68
N MET A 11 8.76 -22.48 -5.25
CA MET A 11 7.44 -23.11 -5.19
C MET A 11 6.32 -22.05 -5.12
N SER A 12 5.07 -22.50 -5.26
CA SER A 12 3.91 -21.73 -4.81
C SER A 12 4.02 -21.43 -3.31
N ASN A 13 3.59 -20.25 -2.89
CA ASN A 13 3.70 -19.80 -1.50
C ASN A 13 5.13 -19.58 -0.97
N SER A 14 6.08 -19.29 -1.87
CA SER A 14 7.42 -18.84 -1.48
C SER A 14 7.49 -17.36 -1.05
N GLY A 15 6.40 -16.60 -1.24
CA GLY A 15 6.30 -15.16 -0.99
C GLY A 15 6.68 -14.27 -2.17
N LYS A 16 6.51 -14.74 -3.41
CA LYS A 16 6.71 -13.93 -4.64
C LYS A 16 5.82 -12.69 -4.64
N THR A 17 4.53 -12.87 -4.33
CA THR A 17 3.51 -11.81 -4.27
C THR A 17 3.91 -10.73 -3.28
N PHE A 18 4.29 -11.13 -2.06
CA PHE A 18 4.80 -10.26 -1.00
C PHE A 18 6.03 -9.44 -1.43
N VAL A 19 7.06 -10.11 -2.00
CA VAL A 19 8.28 -9.44 -2.48
C VAL A 19 7.98 -8.49 -3.63
N THR A 20 7.08 -8.89 -4.55
CA THR A 20 6.66 -8.06 -5.69
C THR A 20 5.97 -6.79 -5.22
N ALA A 21 5.00 -6.89 -4.31
CA ALA A 21 4.30 -5.75 -3.73
C ALA A 21 5.26 -4.81 -2.98
N GLY A 22 6.19 -5.37 -2.21
CA GLY A 22 7.19 -4.57 -1.50
C GLY A 22 8.15 -3.83 -2.43
N LEU A 23 8.65 -4.49 -3.49
CA LEU A 23 9.47 -3.82 -4.51
C LEU A 23 8.69 -2.72 -5.25
N CYS A 24 7.42 -2.98 -5.60
CA CYS A 24 6.53 -1.96 -6.16
C CYS A 24 6.47 -0.71 -5.28
N ARG A 25 6.24 -0.88 -3.98
CA ARG A 25 6.17 0.24 -3.03
C ARG A 25 7.51 0.93 -2.85
N VAL A 26 8.62 0.21 -2.75
CA VAL A 26 9.98 0.77 -2.64
C VAL A 26 10.29 1.66 -3.86
N PHE A 27 10.12 1.11 -5.06
CA PHE A 27 10.36 1.85 -6.29
C PHE A 27 9.46 3.09 -6.41
N LYS A 28 8.19 2.98 -6.01
CA LYS A 28 7.27 4.12 -6.01
C LYS A 28 7.71 5.23 -5.03
N GLN A 29 8.04 4.86 -3.80
CA GLN A 29 8.56 5.80 -2.78
C GLN A 29 9.86 6.47 -3.24
N ASP A 30 10.66 5.77 -4.06
CA ASP A 30 11.90 6.27 -4.63
C ASP A 30 11.71 7.12 -5.89
N GLY A 31 10.46 7.43 -6.24
CA GLY A 31 10.10 8.42 -7.27
C GLY A 31 9.89 7.84 -8.67
N TYR A 32 9.90 6.52 -8.84
CA TYR A 32 9.63 5.89 -10.13
C TYR A 32 8.12 5.72 -10.38
N LYS A 33 7.72 5.74 -11.65
CA LYS A 33 6.45 5.18 -12.09
C LYS A 33 6.59 3.66 -12.21
N VAL A 34 5.75 2.93 -11.49
CA VAL A 34 5.89 1.48 -11.33
C VAL A 34 4.55 0.82 -11.56
N ALA A 35 4.54 -0.28 -12.30
CA ALA A 35 3.38 -1.14 -12.42
C ALA A 35 3.74 -2.61 -12.14
N PRO A 36 2.88 -3.35 -11.43
CA PRO A 36 3.02 -4.80 -11.33
C PRO A 36 2.52 -5.48 -12.60
N PHE A 37 3.01 -6.68 -12.86
CA PHE A 37 2.55 -7.49 -13.98
C PHE A 37 2.62 -8.98 -13.67
N LYS A 38 1.54 -9.72 -13.88
CA LYS A 38 1.51 -11.18 -13.80
C LYS A 38 0.78 -11.72 -15.03
N SER A 39 1.54 -12.27 -15.98
CA SER A 39 1.02 -12.71 -17.26
C SER A 39 -0.14 -13.69 -17.13
N GLN A 40 -0.07 -14.60 -16.17
CA GLN A 40 -1.13 -15.54 -15.83
C GLN A 40 -1.23 -15.70 -14.32
N ASN A 41 -2.44 -15.54 -13.79
CA ASN A 41 -2.77 -15.91 -12.41
C ASN A 41 -3.78 -17.07 -12.42
N MET A 42 -3.75 -17.90 -11.38
CA MET A 42 -4.75 -18.93 -11.12
C MET A 42 -5.30 -18.74 -9.71
N ALA A 43 -6.42 -18.03 -9.59
CA ALA A 43 -7.00 -17.67 -8.31
C ALA A 43 -8.53 -17.74 -8.38
N LEU A 44 -9.18 -18.13 -7.28
CA LEU A 44 -10.65 -18.08 -7.18
C LEU A 44 -11.16 -16.67 -6.93
N ASN A 45 -10.34 -15.82 -6.31
CA ASN A 45 -10.68 -14.46 -5.96
C ASN A 45 -10.21 -13.48 -7.04
N SER A 46 -11.13 -12.67 -7.50
CA SER A 46 -10.87 -11.59 -8.44
C SER A 46 -11.21 -10.24 -7.85
N TYR A 47 -10.55 -9.22 -8.35
CA TYR A 47 -10.92 -7.82 -8.21
C TYR A 47 -11.54 -7.35 -9.51
N ILE A 48 -12.59 -6.51 -9.42
CA ILE A 48 -13.22 -5.88 -10.57
C ILE A 48 -12.63 -4.50 -10.74
N THR A 49 -11.99 -4.22 -11.88
CA THR A 49 -11.43 -2.90 -12.18
C THR A 49 -12.52 -1.85 -12.36
N LYS A 50 -12.14 -0.58 -12.46
CA LYS A 50 -13.06 0.53 -12.71
C LYS A 50 -13.89 0.33 -13.98
N GLU A 51 -13.31 -0.33 -14.98
CA GLU A 51 -13.95 -0.65 -16.26
C GLU A 51 -14.87 -1.89 -16.19
N GLY A 52 -15.01 -2.53 -15.02
CA GLY A 52 -15.81 -3.75 -14.87
C GLY A 52 -15.07 -5.03 -15.26
N LEU A 53 -13.75 -4.98 -15.45
CA LEU A 53 -12.93 -6.10 -15.93
C LEU A 53 -12.32 -6.89 -14.76
N GLU A 54 -12.08 -8.18 -14.94
CA GLU A 54 -11.63 -9.08 -13.87
C GLU A 54 -10.10 -9.28 -13.82
N ILE A 55 -9.50 -9.13 -12.64
CA ILE A 55 -8.09 -9.47 -12.38
C ILE A 55 -7.93 -10.25 -11.08
N GLY A 56 -6.80 -10.92 -10.85
CA GLY A 56 -6.49 -11.51 -9.55
C GLY A 56 -6.38 -10.46 -8.42
N ARG A 57 -6.92 -10.77 -7.23
CA ARG A 57 -6.86 -9.86 -6.05
C ARG A 57 -5.41 -9.51 -5.66
N ALA A 58 -4.48 -10.45 -5.82
CA ALA A 58 -3.05 -10.21 -5.59
C ALA A 58 -2.47 -9.10 -6.49
N GLN A 59 -2.91 -9.01 -7.75
CA GLN A 59 -2.44 -7.95 -8.66
C GLN A 59 -3.08 -6.60 -8.33
N ALA A 60 -4.33 -6.59 -7.84
CA ALA A 60 -4.93 -5.38 -7.29
C ALA A 60 -4.15 -4.88 -6.07
N MET A 61 -3.79 -5.76 -5.14
CA MET A 61 -2.95 -5.45 -3.97
C MET A 61 -1.57 -4.90 -4.39
N GLN A 62 -0.93 -5.49 -5.40
CA GLN A 62 0.34 -5.00 -5.93
C GLN A 62 0.21 -3.61 -6.58
N ALA A 63 -0.93 -3.32 -7.22
CA ALA A 63 -1.22 -2.01 -7.81
C ALA A 63 -1.42 -0.95 -6.73
N GLU A 64 -2.16 -1.29 -5.66
CA GLU A 64 -2.28 -0.48 -4.45
C GLU A 64 -0.90 -0.20 -3.82
N ALA A 65 -0.04 -1.22 -3.73
CA ALA A 65 1.33 -1.05 -3.26
C ALA A 65 2.18 -0.13 -4.16
N ALA A 66 1.91 -0.10 -5.46
CA ALA A 66 2.52 0.84 -6.41
C ALA A 66 1.84 2.24 -6.43
N MET A 67 0.78 2.46 -5.64
CA MET A 67 -0.07 3.65 -5.66
C MET A 67 -0.58 4.00 -7.07
N ILE A 68 -1.13 2.99 -7.75
CA ILE A 68 -1.81 3.14 -9.05
C ILE A 68 -3.11 2.34 -9.06
N GLU A 69 -4.04 2.72 -9.93
CA GLU A 69 -5.32 2.02 -10.09
C GLU A 69 -5.11 0.61 -10.69
N PRO A 70 -5.75 -0.44 -10.14
CA PRO A 70 -5.70 -1.77 -10.74
C PRO A 70 -6.37 -1.81 -12.12
N THR A 71 -5.68 -2.36 -13.11
CA THR A 71 -6.19 -2.54 -14.48
C THR A 71 -5.99 -3.95 -14.99
N HIS A 72 -6.81 -4.37 -15.96
CA HIS A 72 -6.71 -5.70 -16.58
C HIS A 72 -5.35 -5.97 -17.24
N TRP A 73 -4.64 -4.92 -17.65
CA TRP A 73 -3.29 -5.05 -18.21
C TRP A 73 -2.28 -5.64 -17.23
N MET A 74 -2.49 -5.51 -15.92
CA MET A 74 -1.62 -6.07 -14.90
C MET A 74 -1.78 -7.59 -14.76
N ASN A 75 -2.90 -8.14 -15.21
CA ASN A 75 -3.17 -9.57 -15.20
C ASN A 75 -3.99 -10.00 -16.44
N PRO A 76 -3.35 -10.13 -17.61
CA PRO A 76 -4.06 -10.38 -18.86
C PRO A 76 -4.70 -11.77 -18.94
N ILE A 77 -4.25 -12.76 -18.16
CA ILE A 77 -4.87 -14.08 -18.10
C ILE A 77 -5.17 -14.42 -16.63
N LEU A 78 -6.43 -14.71 -16.33
CA LEU A 78 -6.87 -15.21 -15.02
C LEU A 78 -7.58 -16.54 -15.20
N LEU A 79 -7.11 -17.57 -14.50
CA LEU A 79 -7.72 -18.89 -14.45
C LEU A 79 -8.46 -19.05 -13.12
N LYS A 80 -9.76 -19.34 -13.18
CA LYS A 80 -10.56 -19.66 -12.00
C LYS A 80 -10.86 -21.16 -12.00
N PRO A 81 -10.25 -21.95 -11.10
CA PRO A 81 -10.51 -23.38 -11.02
C PRO A 81 -12.00 -23.68 -10.84
N THR A 82 -12.48 -24.73 -11.51
CA THR A 82 -13.85 -25.26 -11.34
C THR A 82 -13.79 -26.67 -10.72
N SER A 83 -14.92 -27.15 -10.19
CA SER A 83 -15.01 -28.46 -9.52
C SER A 83 -14.71 -29.66 -10.44
N SER A 84 -14.79 -29.49 -11.76
CA SER A 84 -14.64 -30.55 -12.77
C SER A 84 -13.38 -30.37 -13.62
N MET A 85 -12.19 -30.69 -13.07
CA MET A 85 -10.88 -30.79 -13.79
C MET A 85 -10.56 -29.69 -14.83
N GLY A 86 -11.15 -28.51 -14.70
CA GLY A 86 -11.07 -27.42 -15.66
C GLY A 86 -10.97 -26.07 -14.96
N SER A 87 -10.97 -25.01 -15.75
CA SER A 87 -10.94 -23.63 -15.26
C SER A 87 -11.74 -22.74 -16.18
N GLN A 88 -12.44 -21.79 -15.58
CA GLN A 88 -12.92 -20.62 -16.31
C GLN A 88 -11.70 -19.77 -16.68
N VAL A 89 -11.56 -19.50 -17.96
CA VAL A 89 -10.47 -18.72 -18.54
C VAL A 89 -10.98 -17.31 -18.76
N ILE A 90 -10.28 -16.34 -18.19
CA ILE A 90 -10.51 -14.91 -18.35
C ILE A 90 -9.32 -14.35 -19.12
N VAL A 91 -9.59 -13.61 -20.20
CA VAL A 91 -8.57 -12.97 -21.05
C VAL A 91 -8.86 -11.48 -21.10
N ASN A 92 -7.87 -10.65 -20.75
CA ASN A 92 -7.98 -9.20 -20.64
C ASN A 92 -9.18 -8.74 -19.79
N GLY A 93 -9.50 -9.52 -18.76
CA GLY A 93 -10.57 -9.27 -17.82
C GLY A 93 -11.98 -9.62 -18.26
N GLU A 94 -12.15 -10.24 -19.43
CA GLU A 94 -13.43 -10.79 -19.89
C GLU A 94 -13.40 -12.33 -19.86
N VAL A 95 -14.54 -12.97 -19.55
CA VAL A 95 -14.62 -14.43 -19.64
C VAL A 95 -14.53 -14.87 -21.09
N TYR A 96 -13.55 -15.73 -21.34
CA TYR A 96 -13.29 -16.33 -22.63
C TYR A 96 -14.08 -17.63 -22.80
N ASP A 97 -13.82 -18.62 -21.94
CA ASP A 97 -14.49 -19.94 -21.98
C ASP A 97 -14.25 -20.74 -20.68
N ASN A 98 -14.93 -21.87 -20.50
CA ASN A 98 -14.61 -22.90 -19.50
C ASN A 98 -13.86 -24.05 -20.17
N LEU A 99 -12.55 -24.15 -19.92
CA LEU A 99 -11.69 -25.14 -20.58
C LEU A 99 -11.19 -26.19 -19.60
N SER A 100 -11.05 -27.43 -20.08
CA SER A 100 -10.22 -28.42 -19.38
C SER A 100 -8.74 -28.00 -19.40
N ALA A 101 -7.94 -28.55 -18.49
CA ALA A 101 -6.50 -28.28 -18.46
C ALA A 101 -5.80 -28.60 -19.80
N GLN A 102 -6.26 -29.64 -20.51
CA GLN A 102 -5.69 -30.04 -21.81
C GLN A 102 -6.06 -29.08 -22.94
N GLU A 103 -7.30 -28.58 -22.95
CA GLU A 103 -7.74 -27.59 -23.95
C GLU A 103 -7.03 -26.26 -23.74
N TYR A 104 -6.91 -25.82 -22.48
CA TYR A 104 -6.17 -24.61 -22.13
C TYR A 104 -4.69 -24.70 -22.56
N TYR A 105 -4.03 -25.83 -22.28
CA TYR A 105 -2.62 -26.02 -22.65
C TYR A 105 -2.40 -25.87 -24.17
N LYS A 106 -3.31 -26.37 -25.00
CA LYS A 106 -3.23 -26.22 -26.47
C LYS A 106 -3.46 -24.78 -26.95
N MET A 107 -4.15 -23.96 -26.17
CA MET A 107 -4.47 -22.57 -26.51
C MET A 107 -3.37 -21.57 -26.13
N LYS A 108 -2.44 -21.97 -25.25
CA LYS A 108 -1.43 -21.09 -24.64
C LYS A 108 -0.61 -20.30 -25.67
N ASP A 109 -0.29 -20.89 -26.81
CA ASP A 109 0.44 -20.24 -27.90
C ASP A 109 -0.31 -19.03 -28.48
N ASN A 110 -1.63 -19.09 -28.51
CA ASN A 110 -2.49 -18.01 -28.99
C ASN A 110 -2.65 -16.88 -27.95
N LEU A 111 -2.27 -17.11 -26.69
CA LEU A 111 -2.40 -16.14 -25.60
C LEU A 111 -1.13 -15.30 -25.40
N ALA A 112 0.04 -15.79 -25.81
CA ALA A 112 1.30 -15.04 -25.70
C ALA A 112 1.24 -13.63 -26.36
N PRO A 113 0.60 -13.44 -27.53
CA PRO A 113 0.43 -12.10 -28.11
C PRO A 113 -0.38 -11.14 -27.23
N GLU A 114 -1.44 -11.62 -26.56
CA GLU A 114 -2.25 -10.81 -25.64
C GLU A 114 -1.47 -10.44 -24.38
N VAL A 115 -0.69 -11.37 -23.83
CA VAL A 115 0.23 -11.11 -22.71
C VAL A 115 1.23 -10.00 -23.08
N MET A 116 1.85 -10.09 -24.24
CA MET A 116 2.84 -9.10 -24.66
C MET A 116 2.24 -7.75 -25.03
N LYS A 117 1.01 -7.72 -25.55
CA LYS A 117 0.25 -6.49 -25.75
C LYS A 117 0.03 -5.77 -24.41
N ALA A 118 -0.38 -6.50 -23.38
CA ALA A 118 -0.57 -5.97 -22.04
C ALA A 118 0.74 -5.46 -21.41
N PHE A 119 1.81 -6.26 -21.50
CA PHE A 119 3.12 -5.88 -21.01
C PHE A 119 3.66 -4.61 -21.69
N ASN A 120 3.56 -4.54 -23.03
CA ASN A 120 4.03 -3.39 -23.79
C ASN A 120 3.26 -2.11 -23.45
N HIS A 121 1.93 -2.22 -23.28
CA HIS A 121 1.11 -1.09 -22.85
C HIS A 121 1.59 -0.53 -21.50
N LEU A 122 1.79 -1.38 -20.48
CA LEU A 122 2.32 -0.92 -19.19
C LEU A 122 3.76 -0.38 -19.30
N SER A 123 4.60 -0.99 -20.14
CA SER A 123 5.99 -0.60 -20.37
C SER A 123 6.15 0.77 -21.04
N GLU A 124 5.12 1.24 -21.75
CA GLU A 124 5.08 2.59 -22.34
C GLU A 124 4.78 3.68 -21.31
N GLU A 125 4.05 3.36 -20.24
CA GLU A 125 3.55 4.32 -19.26
C GLU A 125 4.40 4.41 -17.98
N ASN A 126 5.28 3.44 -17.75
CA ASN A 126 6.02 3.27 -16.50
C ASN A 126 7.55 3.28 -16.70
N ASP A 127 8.27 3.57 -15.61
CA ASP A 127 9.73 3.49 -15.58
C ASP A 127 10.20 2.06 -15.27
N ILE A 128 9.45 1.37 -14.38
CA ILE A 128 9.75 0.01 -13.92
C ILE A 128 8.49 -0.86 -13.99
N ILE A 129 8.63 -2.09 -14.51
CA ILE A 129 7.63 -3.15 -14.40
C ILE A 129 8.17 -4.24 -13.48
N VAL A 130 7.45 -4.54 -12.40
CA VAL A 130 7.77 -5.65 -11.50
C VAL A 130 6.90 -6.84 -11.89
N ILE A 131 7.52 -7.85 -12.49
CA ILE A 131 6.83 -9.03 -13.01
C ILE A 131 6.81 -10.11 -11.93
N GLU A 132 5.64 -10.68 -11.65
CA GLU A 132 5.52 -11.85 -10.79
C GLU A 132 5.41 -13.14 -11.62
N GLY A 133 6.22 -14.14 -11.31
CA GLY A 133 6.12 -15.48 -11.88
C GLY A 133 4.98 -16.31 -11.26
N ALA A 134 4.70 -17.47 -11.85
CA ALA A 134 3.72 -18.42 -11.33
C ALA A 134 4.40 -19.70 -10.83
N GLY A 135 4.07 -20.17 -9.63
CA GLY A 135 4.64 -21.42 -9.11
C GLY A 135 6.18 -21.40 -9.07
N SER A 136 6.79 -22.48 -9.59
CA SER A 136 8.24 -22.63 -9.76
C SER A 136 8.63 -22.64 -11.24
N PRO A 137 9.74 -21.97 -11.64
CA PRO A 137 10.23 -22.06 -13.01
C PRO A 137 10.77 -23.45 -13.36
N ALA A 138 11.07 -24.29 -12.37
CA ALA A 138 11.60 -25.63 -12.55
C ALA A 138 10.51 -26.70 -12.77
N GLU A 139 9.30 -26.30 -13.17
CA GLU A 139 8.29 -27.21 -13.71
C GLU A 139 8.66 -27.63 -15.14
N ILE A 140 9.74 -28.41 -15.25
CA ILE A 140 10.39 -28.81 -16.51
C ILE A 140 9.44 -29.47 -17.52
N ASN A 141 8.34 -30.04 -17.03
CA ASN A 141 7.28 -30.63 -17.85
C ASN A 141 6.35 -29.60 -18.52
N LEU A 142 6.40 -28.32 -18.13
CA LEU A 142 5.62 -27.20 -18.66
C LEU A 142 6.49 -26.11 -19.31
N ALA A 143 7.78 -26.39 -19.52
CA ALA A 143 8.74 -25.44 -20.07
C ALA A 143 8.47 -25.11 -21.54
N GLU A 144 7.91 -26.06 -22.29
CA GLU A 144 7.46 -25.83 -23.66
C GLU A 144 6.28 -24.83 -23.64
N ASN A 145 6.40 -23.74 -24.39
CA ASN A 145 5.40 -22.67 -24.47
C ASN A 145 5.10 -22.01 -23.11
N ASP A 146 6.12 -21.86 -22.26
CA ASP A 146 6.01 -21.09 -21.03
C ASP A 146 5.71 -19.60 -21.32
N ILE A 147 4.69 -19.06 -20.66
CA ILE A 147 4.34 -17.63 -20.70
C ILE A 147 4.27 -17.03 -19.30
N VAL A 148 4.65 -17.80 -18.27
CA VAL A 148 4.41 -17.45 -16.85
C VAL A 148 5.69 -17.37 -16.04
N ASN A 149 6.78 -18.02 -16.47
CA ASN A 149 8.09 -17.98 -15.81
C ASN A 149 9.20 -17.57 -16.76
N MET A 150 10.11 -18.47 -17.13
CA MET A 150 11.28 -18.17 -17.97
C MET A 150 10.89 -17.72 -19.37
N GLY A 151 9.80 -18.24 -19.93
CA GLY A 151 9.29 -17.74 -21.20
C GLY A 151 8.85 -16.28 -21.11
N MET A 152 8.16 -15.88 -20.03
CA MET A 152 7.84 -14.46 -19.79
C MET A 152 9.10 -13.62 -19.57
N ALA A 153 10.05 -14.12 -18.78
CA ALA A 153 11.30 -13.43 -18.52
C ALA A 153 12.08 -13.16 -19.83
N LYS A 154 12.10 -14.12 -20.77
CA LYS A 154 12.66 -13.96 -22.12
C LYS A 154 11.91 -12.91 -22.93
N MET A 155 10.57 -12.99 -22.97
CA MET A 155 9.76 -12.06 -23.76
C MET A 155 9.88 -10.60 -23.28
N ALA A 156 9.94 -10.37 -21.97
CA ALA A 156 10.09 -9.04 -21.36
C ALA A 156 11.56 -8.56 -21.25
N ASP A 157 12.52 -9.40 -21.63
CA ASP A 157 13.94 -9.22 -21.33
C ASP A 157 14.23 -8.87 -19.85
N ALA A 158 13.52 -9.52 -18.92
CA ALA A 158 13.59 -9.21 -17.49
C ALA A 158 14.63 -10.07 -16.72
N PRO A 159 15.63 -9.48 -16.03
CA PRO A 159 16.43 -10.21 -15.04
C PRO A 159 15.54 -10.81 -13.95
N VAL A 160 15.94 -11.97 -13.42
CA VAL A 160 15.11 -12.77 -12.50
C VAL A 160 15.71 -12.79 -11.09
N ILE A 161 14.90 -12.46 -10.09
CA ILE A 161 15.18 -12.75 -8.68
C ILE A 161 14.45 -14.04 -8.30
N LEU A 162 15.16 -15.00 -7.71
CA LEU A 162 14.56 -16.22 -7.16
C LEU A 162 14.26 -16.06 -5.67
N VAL A 163 13.00 -16.19 -5.28
CA VAL A 163 12.56 -16.20 -3.88
C VAL A 163 12.45 -17.64 -3.37
N ALA A 164 13.16 -17.95 -2.29
CA ALA A 164 13.19 -19.27 -1.67
C ALA A 164 12.71 -19.20 -0.22
N ASP A 165 11.68 -19.98 0.10
CA ASP A 165 11.07 -20.02 1.44
C ASP A 165 11.85 -20.99 2.35
N ILE A 166 12.30 -20.48 3.50
CA ILE A 166 13.03 -21.27 4.50
C ILE A 166 12.17 -21.90 5.58
N ASP A 167 10.97 -21.39 5.83
CA ASP A 167 10.07 -21.84 6.91
C ASP A 167 9.63 -23.30 6.69
N ARG A 168 9.51 -23.71 5.41
CA ARG A 168 9.21 -25.10 5.02
C ARG A 168 10.40 -26.05 5.05
N GLY A 169 11.60 -25.55 5.34
CA GLY A 169 12.85 -26.32 5.34
C GLY A 169 13.40 -26.62 3.93
N GLY A 170 14.66 -27.04 3.87
CA GLY A 170 15.30 -27.46 2.60
C GLY A 170 15.64 -26.31 1.64
N VAL A 171 15.66 -25.05 2.11
CA VAL A 171 15.78 -23.86 1.26
C VAL A 171 16.95 -23.91 0.28
N PHE A 172 18.13 -24.31 0.73
CA PHE A 172 19.34 -24.38 -0.10
C PHE A 172 19.21 -25.38 -1.24
N ALA A 173 18.67 -26.57 -0.95
CA ALA A 173 18.44 -27.59 -1.96
C ALA A 173 17.38 -27.15 -2.97
N SER A 174 16.31 -26.50 -2.49
CA SER A 174 15.23 -25.99 -3.35
C SER A 174 15.72 -24.88 -4.29
N ALA A 175 16.49 -23.91 -3.78
CA ALA A 175 17.05 -22.82 -4.58
C ALA A 175 18.07 -23.35 -5.60
N TYR A 176 19.01 -24.17 -5.15
CA TYR A 176 20.00 -24.80 -6.01
C TYR A 176 19.35 -25.65 -7.10
N GLY A 177 18.41 -26.53 -6.73
CA GLY A 177 17.71 -27.41 -7.66
C GLY A 177 16.89 -26.61 -8.68
N THR A 178 16.20 -25.56 -8.24
CA THR A 178 15.40 -24.70 -9.13
C THR A 178 16.27 -24.08 -10.22
N ILE A 179 17.44 -23.56 -9.87
CA ILE A 179 18.36 -22.96 -10.86
C ILE A 179 18.98 -24.06 -11.72
N LYS A 180 19.59 -25.09 -11.12
CA LYS A 180 20.41 -26.08 -11.86
C LYS A 180 19.62 -27.05 -12.73
N LEU A 181 18.31 -27.19 -12.53
CA LEU A 181 17.45 -27.98 -13.43
C LEU A 181 17.13 -27.26 -14.74
N LEU A 182 17.34 -25.94 -14.81
CA LEU A 182 17.05 -25.14 -16.00
C LEU A 182 18.20 -25.16 -17.02
N PRO A 183 17.93 -24.90 -18.31
CA PRO A 183 18.97 -24.67 -19.32
C PRO A 183 19.96 -23.57 -18.89
N VAL A 184 21.21 -23.67 -19.33
CA VAL A 184 22.28 -22.71 -18.93
C VAL A 184 21.90 -21.27 -19.26
N GLU A 185 21.27 -21.03 -20.41
CA GLU A 185 20.75 -19.72 -20.81
C GLU A 185 19.74 -19.13 -19.81
N ASP A 186 18.90 -19.97 -19.21
CA ASP A 186 17.90 -19.55 -18.21
C ASP A 186 18.55 -19.34 -16.85
N GLN A 187 19.55 -20.15 -16.52
CA GLN A 187 20.37 -19.96 -15.33
C GLN A 187 21.04 -18.58 -15.35
N GLU A 188 21.53 -18.13 -16.50
CA GLU A 188 22.19 -16.83 -16.64
C GLU A 188 21.27 -15.65 -16.31
N ARG A 189 19.96 -15.79 -16.58
CA ARG A 189 18.96 -14.73 -16.35
C ARG A 189 18.70 -14.42 -14.88
N PHE A 190 19.00 -15.35 -13.97
CA PHE A 190 18.93 -15.06 -12.53
C PHE A 190 19.99 -14.02 -12.17
N CYS A 191 19.57 -12.91 -11.59
CA CYS A 191 20.45 -11.86 -11.07
C CYS A 191 20.70 -12.00 -9.56
N GLY A 192 19.93 -12.82 -8.85
CA GLY A 192 20.19 -13.15 -7.47
C GLY A 192 19.08 -13.96 -6.79
N ILE A 193 19.31 -14.30 -5.52
CA ILE A 193 18.45 -15.15 -4.71
C ILE A 193 18.03 -14.38 -3.45
N VAL A 194 16.75 -14.47 -3.08
CA VAL A 194 16.20 -13.94 -1.83
C VAL A 194 15.75 -15.12 -0.97
N ILE A 195 16.24 -15.18 0.26
CA ILE A 195 15.74 -16.13 1.27
C ILE A 195 14.61 -15.44 2.01
N ASN A 196 13.42 -16.04 2.04
CA ASN A 196 12.22 -15.44 2.64
C ASN A 196 11.70 -16.26 3.83
N LYS A 197 10.91 -15.61 4.69
CA LYS A 197 10.27 -16.18 5.89
C LYS A 197 11.26 -16.70 6.93
N PHE A 198 12.39 -16.00 7.10
CA PHE A 198 13.40 -16.43 8.07
C PHE A 198 13.02 -16.09 9.52
N ARG A 199 13.32 -17.01 10.45
CA ARG A 199 13.14 -16.81 11.89
C ARG A 199 14.48 -16.99 12.61
N GLY A 200 14.93 -15.98 13.35
CA GLY A 200 16.13 -16.06 14.18
C GLY A 200 17.26 -15.14 13.72
N ASP A 201 18.49 -15.49 14.09
CA ASP A 201 19.69 -14.70 13.81
C ASP A 201 20.28 -15.06 12.43
N VAL A 202 20.34 -14.07 11.54
CA VAL A 202 20.83 -14.22 10.16
C VAL A 202 22.31 -14.62 10.14
N ASP A 203 23.08 -14.28 11.18
CA ASP A 203 24.50 -14.64 11.26
C ASP A 203 24.73 -16.15 11.24
N ILE A 204 23.76 -16.94 11.72
CA ILE A 204 23.81 -18.41 11.71
C ILE A 204 23.69 -18.96 10.27
N LEU A 205 22.97 -18.26 9.39
CA LEU A 205 22.74 -18.69 8.00
C LEU A 205 23.92 -18.41 7.07
N LYS A 206 24.78 -17.44 7.40
CA LYS A 206 25.85 -16.93 6.51
C LYS A 206 26.67 -18.03 5.81
N PRO A 207 27.16 -19.10 6.49
CA PRO A 207 27.91 -20.15 5.82
C PRO A 207 27.13 -20.89 4.73
N GLY A 208 25.82 -21.11 4.96
CA GLY A 208 24.94 -21.73 3.98
C GLY A 208 24.62 -20.82 2.80
N LEU A 209 24.47 -19.51 3.05
CA LEU A 209 24.29 -18.51 1.99
C LEU A 209 25.51 -18.49 1.06
N THR A 210 26.72 -18.40 1.61
CA THR A 210 27.96 -18.43 0.81
C THR A 210 28.08 -19.71 -0.01
N MET A 211 27.75 -20.88 0.58
CA MET A 211 27.75 -22.14 -0.17
C MET A 211 26.75 -22.12 -1.34
N LEU A 212 25.57 -21.53 -1.15
CA LEU A 212 24.57 -21.41 -2.21
C LEU A 212 25.07 -20.49 -3.33
N GLU A 213 25.71 -19.38 -2.99
CA GLU A 213 26.33 -18.47 -3.96
C GLU A 213 27.41 -19.18 -4.78
N ASP A 214 28.31 -19.92 -4.12
CA ASP A 214 29.38 -20.69 -4.78
C ASP A 214 28.83 -21.75 -5.74
N LEU A 215 27.76 -22.47 -5.33
CA LEU A 215 27.16 -23.54 -6.12
C LEU A 215 26.34 -23.02 -7.30
N THR A 216 25.64 -21.91 -7.13
CA THR A 216 24.74 -21.35 -8.15
C THR A 216 25.45 -20.36 -9.06
N GLY A 217 26.51 -19.71 -8.58
CA GLY A 217 27.15 -18.56 -9.20
C GLY A 217 26.31 -17.29 -9.11
N LYS A 218 25.30 -17.25 -8.23
CA LYS A 218 24.34 -16.15 -8.09
C LYS A 218 24.42 -15.55 -6.69
N PRO A 219 24.43 -14.21 -6.56
CA PRO A 219 24.49 -13.59 -5.24
C PRO A 219 23.19 -13.82 -4.47
N VAL A 220 23.29 -13.92 -3.15
CA VAL A 220 22.15 -13.80 -2.26
C VAL A 220 21.92 -12.31 -2.03
N LEU A 221 20.82 -11.79 -2.56
CA LEU A 221 20.44 -10.39 -2.45
C LEU A 221 19.95 -10.01 -1.06
N GLY A 222 19.55 -10.99 -0.25
CA GLY A 222 19.05 -10.70 1.09
C GLY A 222 18.34 -11.87 1.76
N VAL A 223 18.08 -11.69 3.06
CA VAL A 223 17.29 -12.59 3.89
C VAL A 223 16.16 -11.78 4.53
N ILE A 224 14.93 -12.04 4.10
CA ILE A 224 13.73 -11.37 4.61
C ILE A 224 13.25 -12.11 5.87
N PRO A 225 13.20 -11.45 7.03
CA PRO A 225 12.66 -12.04 8.24
C PRO A 225 11.14 -12.21 8.13
N MET A 226 10.62 -13.20 8.84
CA MET A 226 9.20 -13.44 8.93
C MET A 226 8.55 -12.42 9.87
N GLU A 227 8.01 -11.35 9.30
CA GLU A 227 7.30 -10.30 10.01
C GLU A 227 5.79 -10.41 9.80
N LYS A 228 5.02 -9.94 10.78
CA LYS A 228 3.56 -9.87 10.67
C LYS A 228 3.17 -8.55 9.98
N ILE A 229 3.08 -8.60 8.65
CA ILE A 229 2.57 -7.52 7.81
C ILE A 229 1.27 -7.98 7.16
N ASP A 230 0.24 -7.16 7.30
CA ASP A 230 -1.11 -7.50 6.88
C ASP A 230 -1.39 -6.92 5.49
N VAL A 231 -1.17 -7.75 4.47
CA VAL A 231 -1.43 -7.44 3.07
C VAL A 231 -2.24 -8.56 2.46
N ASP A 232 -3.10 -8.22 1.49
CA ASP A 232 -3.89 -9.20 0.73
C ASP A 232 -2.99 -10.02 -0.20
N ASP A 233 -2.30 -11.02 0.36
CA ASP A 233 -1.52 -12.01 -0.39
C ASP A 233 -2.40 -13.22 -0.74
N GLU A 234 -2.21 -13.76 -1.94
CA GLU A 234 -2.80 -15.00 -2.47
C GLU A 234 -2.69 -16.17 -1.47
N ASP A 235 -1.62 -16.16 -0.68
CA ASP A 235 -1.23 -17.22 0.23
C ASP A 235 -1.81 -17.12 1.64
N SER A 236 -2.27 -15.93 2.08
CA SER A 236 -2.86 -15.71 3.42
C SER A 236 -4.24 -16.35 3.58
N LEU A 237 -4.83 -16.76 2.45
CA LEU A 237 -6.18 -17.27 2.31
C LEU A 237 -6.47 -18.51 3.16
N SER A 238 -5.59 -19.51 3.09
CA SER A 238 -5.79 -20.79 3.79
C SER A 238 -5.73 -20.61 5.30
N ASP A 239 -4.91 -19.66 5.76
CA ASP A 239 -4.71 -19.42 7.18
C ASP A 239 -5.87 -18.61 7.77
N ARG A 240 -6.36 -17.59 7.04
CA ARG A 240 -7.57 -16.82 7.41
C ARG A 240 -8.81 -17.72 7.53
N LEU A 241 -9.01 -18.66 6.59
CA LEU A 241 -10.13 -19.62 6.61
C LEU A 241 -10.10 -20.62 7.77
N ASN A 242 -8.98 -20.71 8.50
CA ASN A 242 -8.81 -21.59 9.66
C ASN A 242 -8.80 -20.81 10.99
N GLN A 243 -9.03 -19.50 10.97
CA GLN A 243 -9.05 -18.67 12.17
C GLN A 243 -10.28 -18.97 13.04
N LYS A 244 -10.02 -19.24 14.33
CA LYS A 244 -11.05 -19.57 15.34
C LYS A 244 -10.96 -18.72 16.60
N THR A 245 -10.08 -17.71 16.63
CA THR A 245 -9.81 -16.91 17.82
C THR A 245 -10.93 -15.90 18.06
N ILE A 246 -11.54 -15.94 19.24
CA ILE A 246 -12.54 -14.98 19.71
C ILE A 246 -11.84 -14.02 20.68
N THR A 247 -12.01 -12.72 20.49
CA THR A 247 -11.48 -11.67 21.39
C THR A 247 -12.59 -11.13 22.30
N GLU A 248 -12.25 -10.32 23.32
CA GLU A 248 -13.22 -9.79 24.30
C GLU A 248 -14.15 -8.67 23.74
N GLY A 249 -14.28 -8.53 22.42
CA GLY A 249 -15.10 -7.49 21.78
C GLY A 249 -16.28 -8.04 20.97
N ILE A 250 -16.27 -7.82 19.65
CA ILE A 250 -17.31 -8.30 18.72
C ILE A 250 -16.89 -9.63 18.11
N ASP A 251 -17.80 -10.59 18.10
CA ASP A 251 -17.63 -11.89 17.44
C ASP A 251 -18.42 -11.96 16.13
N VAL A 252 -17.68 -12.03 15.02
CA VAL A 252 -18.20 -12.16 13.65
C VAL A 252 -17.97 -13.57 13.15
N ALA A 253 -19.07 -14.31 12.95
CA ALA A 253 -19.05 -15.67 12.44
C ALA A 253 -19.40 -15.71 10.95
N VAL A 254 -18.42 -16.00 10.09
CA VAL A 254 -18.65 -16.27 8.67
C VAL A 254 -18.96 -17.75 8.48
N ILE A 255 -20.09 -18.08 7.87
CA ILE A 255 -20.42 -19.47 7.55
C ILE A 255 -19.60 -19.91 6.34
N ARG A 256 -18.68 -20.85 6.53
CA ARG A 256 -17.80 -21.36 5.48
C ARG A 256 -18.54 -22.40 4.65
N LEU A 257 -19.27 -21.92 3.65
CA LEU A 257 -19.99 -22.76 2.71
C LEU A 257 -19.02 -23.63 1.88
N PRO A 258 -19.40 -24.87 1.51
CA PRO A 258 -18.57 -25.74 0.67
C PRO A 258 -18.15 -25.11 -0.66
N HIS A 259 -19.03 -24.33 -1.30
CA HIS A 259 -18.79 -23.68 -2.59
C HIS A 259 -18.61 -22.16 -2.46
N ILE A 260 -18.11 -21.71 -1.30
CA ILE A 260 -17.85 -20.30 -0.98
C ILE A 260 -17.10 -19.57 -2.10
N SER A 261 -17.56 -18.35 -2.41
CA SER A 261 -16.89 -17.41 -3.29
C SER A 261 -16.74 -16.05 -2.62
N ASN A 262 -15.74 -15.27 -3.06
CA ASN A 262 -15.56 -13.87 -2.63
C ASN A 262 -15.52 -13.68 -1.10
N PHE A 263 -15.05 -14.67 -0.34
CA PHE A 263 -15.04 -14.62 1.14
C PHE A 263 -14.18 -13.47 1.71
N THR A 264 -13.30 -12.88 0.89
CA THR A 264 -12.55 -11.66 1.24
C THR A 264 -13.46 -10.44 1.43
N ASP A 265 -14.72 -10.47 0.99
CA ASP A 265 -15.70 -9.40 1.25
C ASP A 265 -15.83 -9.07 2.75
N PHE A 266 -15.40 -9.97 3.64
CA PHE A 266 -15.48 -9.80 5.07
C PHE A 266 -14.15 -9.49 5.75
N SER A 267 -13.02 -9.48 5.03
CA SER A 267 -11.69 -9.30 5.65
C SER A 267 -11.54 -7.93 6.32
N VAL A 268 -12.34 -6.94 5.92
CA VAL A 268 -12.39 -5.63 6.58
C VAL A 268 -12.65 -5.72 8.08
N PHE A 269 -13.47 -6.68 8.54
CA PHE A 269 -13.75 -6.83 9.97
C PHE A 269 -12.52 -7.27 10.77
N GLU A 270 -11.53 -7.93 10.14
CA GLU A 270 -10.26 -8.30 10.78
C GLU A 270 -9.38 -7.07 11.08
N LEU A 271 -9.62 -5.95 10.40
CA LEU A 271 -8.84 -4.73 10.52
C LEU A 271 -9.32 -3.83 11.67
N ILE A 272 -10.47 -4.14 12.25
CA ILE A 272 -11.11 -3.32 13.28
C ILE A 272 -10.70 -3.83 14.66
N ASP A 273 -10.13 -2.94 15.47
CA ASP A 273 -9.69 -3.31 16.81
C ASP A 273 -10.87 -3.76 17.67
N GLY A 274 -10.67 -4.85 18.42
CA GLY A 274 -11.74 -5.49 19.19
C GLY A 274 -12.78 -6.26 18.38
N VAL A 275 -12.64 -6.40 17.06
CA VAL A 275 -13.50 -7.28 16.24
C VAL A 275 -12.75 -8.57 15.93
N SER A 276 -13.39 -9.71 16.20
CA SER A 276 -12.91 -11.03 15.84
C SER A 276 -13.72 -11.56 14.66
N LEU A 277 -13.04 -12.09 13.64
CA LEU A 277 -13.65 -12.79 12.52
C LEU A 277 -13.19 -14.23 12.49
N ARG A 278 -14.15 -15.16 12.37
CA ARG A 278 -13.89 -16.60 12.33
C ARG A 278 -14.80 -17.31 11.34
N TYR A 279 -14.27 -18.38 10.75
CA TYR A 279 -14.99 -19.21 9.79
C TYR A 279 -15.55 -20.47 10.46
N VAL A 280 -16.84 -20.73 10.24
CA VAL A 280 -17.61 -21.79 10.90
C VAL A 280 -18.03 -22.84 9.88
N THR A 281 -17.71 -24.11 10.13
CA THR A 281 -18.18 -25.24 9.30
C THR A 281 -19.10 -26.22 10.03
N ASP A 282 -19.22 -26.10 11.36
CA ASP A 282 -20.07 -26.97 12.17
C ASP A 282 -20.90 -26.18 13.18
N LYS A 283 -22.12 -26.66 13.46
CA LYS A 283 -23.04 -26.01 14.41
C LYS A 283 -22.46 -25.78 15.81
N LYS A 284 -21.54 -26.63 16.27
CA LYS A 284 -20.90 -26.49 17.59
C LYS A 284 -19.92 -25.33 17.63
N GLU A 285 -19.38 -24.95 16.47
CA GLU A 285 -18.47 -23.83 16.34
C GLU A 285 -19.23 -22.50 16.29
N LEU A 286 -20.51 -22.50 15.90
CA LEU A 286 -21.27 -21.26 15.76
C LEU A 286 -21.32 -20.44 17.06
N GLY A 287 -21.55 -21.08 18.21
CA GLY A 287 -21.63 -20.37 19.50
C GLY A 287 -22.76 -19.32 19.52
N ASP A 288 -22.48 -18.19 20.16
CA ASP A 288 -23.38 -17.03 20.30
C ASP A 288 -22.72 -15.77 19.71
N PRO A 289 -22.57 -15.68 18.38
CA PRO A 289 -21.88 -14.56 17.73
C PRO A 289 -22.77 -13.30 17.75
N ASP A 290 -22.14 -12.14 17.60
CA ASP A 290 -22.83 -10.85 17.50
C ASP A 290 -23.29 -10.54 16.06
N LEU A 291 -22.58 -11.13 15.10
CA LEU A 291 -22.86 -11.02 13.66
C LEU A 291 -22.61 -12.36 12.96
N ILE A 292 -23.58 -12.80 12.15
CA ILE A 292 -23.45 -13.95 11.24
C ILE A 292 -23.39 -13.44 9.81
N LEU A 293 -22.38 -13.88 9.06
CA LEU A 293 -22.20 -13.53 7.66
C LEU A 293 -22.35 -14.78 6.79
N LEU A 294 -23.23 -14.70 5.78
CA LEU A 294 -23.40 -15.70 4.73
C LEU A 294 -22.69 -15.19 3.46
N PRO A 295 -21.56 -15.79 3.05
CA PRO A 295 -20.82 -15.38 1.85
C PRO A 295 -21.59 -15.68 0.56
N GLY A 296 -21.06 -15.15 -0.54
CA GLY A 296 -21.40 -15.64 -1.88
C GLY A 296 -21.03 -17.11 -2.05
N THR A 297 -21.74 -17.78 -2.96
CA THR A 297 -21.47 -19.16 -3.35
C THR A 297 -21.72 -19.36 -4.84
N LYS A 298 -21.00 -20.31 -5.43
CA LYS A 298 -21.19 -20.73 -6.83
C LYS A 298 -22.20 -21.87 -6.99
N ASN A 299 -22.72 -22.42 -5.89
CA ASN A 299 -23.73 -23.47 -5.88
C ASN A 299 -24.62 -23.26 -4.67
N THR A 300 -25.55 -22.32 -4.81
CA THR A 300 -26.41 -21.85 -3.73
C THR A 300 -27.33 -22.95 -3.22
N MET A 301 -27.98 -23.69 -4.12
CA MET A 301 -28.88 -24.79 -3.73
C MET A 301 -28.12 -25.94 -3.07
N GLY A 302 -26.95 -26.34 -3.60
CA GLY A 302 -26.12 -27.37 -2.99
C GLY A 302 -25.59 -26.98 -1.60
N ASP A 303 -25.25 -25.70 -1.41
CA ASP A 303 -24.83 -25.20 -0.10
C ASP A 303 -25.99 -25.10 0.90
N MET A 304 -27.23 -24.87 0.43
CA MET A 304 -28.43 -24.96 1.28
C MET A 304 -28.66 -26.39 1.78
N GLU A 305 -28.50 -27.41 0.93
CA GLU A 305 -28.56 -28.82 1.36
C GLU A 305 -27.53 -29.11 2.44
N TRP A 306 -26.29 -28.63 2.25
CA TRP A 306 -25.23 -28.79 3.23
C TRP A 306 -25.54 -28.08 4.56
N LEU A 307 -26.16 -26.89 4.54
CA LEU A 307 -26.60 -26.20 5.77
C LEU A 307 -27.66 -27.00 6.55
N ILE A 308 -28.56 -27.70 5.83
CA ILE A 308 -29.55 -28.60 6.41
C ILE A 308 -28.84 -29.81 7.04
N GLU A 309 -27.95 -30.48 6.29
CA GLU A 309 -27.25 -31.70 6.72
C GLU A 309 -26.31 -31.46 7.92
N SER A 310 -25.57 -30.35 7.91
CA SER A 310 -24.68 -29.94 9.01
C SER A 310 -25.46 -29.51 10.26
N GLY A 311 -26.75 -29.19 10.11
CA GLY A 311 -27.59 -28.62 11.15
C GLY A 311 -27.28 -27.16 11.48
N LEU A 312 -26.46 -26.49 10.66
CA LEU A 312 -26.19 -25.05 10.76
C LEU A 312 -27.43 -24.23 10.43
N GLU A 313 -28.29 -24.69 9.52
CA GLU A 313 -29.58 -24.06 9.20
C GLU A 313 -30.34 -23.69 10.48
N GLY A 314 -30.66 -24.70 11.30
CA GLY A 314 -31.44 -24.48 12.51
C GLY A 314 -30.72 -23.61 13.53
N ALA A 315 -29.37 -23.62 13.54
CA ALA A 315 -28.58 -22.79 14.43
C ALA A 315 -28.63 -21.30 14.02
N ILE A 316 -28.47 -21.02 12.72
CA ILE A 316 -28.58 -19.68 12.14
C ILE A 316 -29.98 -19.11 12.37
N ILE A 317 -31.03 -19.88 12.09
CA ILE A 317 -32.43 -19.44 12.27
C ILE A 317 -32.72 -19.10 13.75
N ARG A 318 -32.14 -19.87 14.70
CA ARG A 318 -32.29 -19.56 16.13
C ARG A 318 -31.53 -18.28 16.52
N ALA A 319 -30.28 -18.14 16.06
CA ALA A 319 -29.44 -16.99 16.35
C ALA A 319 -30.02 -15.69 15.78
N ALA A 320 -30.62 -15.74 14.58
CA ALA A 320 -31.23 -14.58 13.89
C ALA A 320 -32.29 -13.82 14.72
N ARG A 321 -32.80 -14.39 15.82
CA ARG A 321 -33.73 -13.72 16.74
C ARG A 321 -33.09 -12.62 17.57
N THR A 322 -31.78 -12.69 17.77
CA THR A 322 -31.00 -11.78 18.64
C THR A 322 -29.74 -11.29 17.95
N THR A 323 -29.22 -12.04 17.00
CA THR A 323 -27.97 -11.78 16.28
C THR A 323 -28.27 -11.19 14.91
N ARG A 324 -27.42 -10.27 14.43
CA ARG A 324 -27.53 -9.75 13.05
C ARG A 324 -27.11 -10.84 12.06
N VAL A 325 -27.82 -10.98 10.94
CA VAL A 325 -27.49 -11.95 9.89
C VAL A 325 -27.44 -11.25 8.55
N ILE A 326 -26.28 -11.26 7.90
CA ILE A 326 -26.08 -10.58 6.62
C ILE A 326 -25.69 -11.58 5.54
N GLY A 327 -26.37 -11.54 4.40
CA GLY A 327 -26.08 -12.40 3.25
C GLY A 327 -25.57 -11.61 2.05
N ILE A 328 -24.50 -12.08 1.40
CA ILE A 328 -23.96 -11.46 0.18
C ILE A 328 -24.12 -12.42 -1.00
N CYS A 329 -24.67 -11.94 -2.11
CA CYS A 329 -24.91 -12.68 -3.35
C CYS A 329 -25.65 -14.02 -3.09
N GLY A 330 -25.02 -15.18 -3.29
CA GLY A 330 -25.62 -16.48 -2.94
C GLY A 330 -26.07 -16.57 -1.48
N GLY A 331 -25.34 -15.93 -0.55
CA GLY A 331 -25.74 -15.80 0.85
C GLY A 331 -27.03 -14.99 1.04
N PHE A 332 -27.25 -13.96 0.22
CA PHE A 332 -28.52 -13.21 0.21
C PHE A 332 -29.66 -14.11 -0.28
N GLN A 333 -29.42 -14.92 -1.31
CA GLN A 333 -30.41 -15.86 -1.85
C GLN A 333 -30.80 -16.93 -0.81
N LEU A 334 -29.83 -17.45 -0.05
CA LEU A 334 -30.06 -18.39 1.05
C LEU A 334 -30.97 -17.83 2.15
N LEU A 335 -30.96 -16.51 2.40
CA LEU A 335 -31.82 -15.89 3.41
C LEU A 335 -33.31 -15.92 3.03
N GLY A 336 -33.64 -16.01 1.74
CA GLY A 336 -35.01 -15.98 1.25
C GLY A 336 -35.86 -17.18 1.67
N LYS A 337 -37.16 -17.13 1.35
CA LYS A 337 -38.10 -18.23 1.59
C LYS A 337 -37.95 -19.35 0.57
N GLU A 338 -37.78 -18.98 -0.70
CA GLU A 338 -37.85 -19.92 -1.84
C GLU A 338 -36.78 -19.59 -2.89
N MET A 339 -36.25 -20.64 -3.51
CA MET A 339 -35.29 -20.61 -4.59
C MET A 339 -35.78 -21.53 -5.71
N HIS A 340 -35.82 -21.02 -6.93
CA HIS A 340 -36.32 -21.72 -8.11
C HIS A 340 -35.24 -21.73 -9.19
N ASP A 341 -34.87 -22.91 -9.67
CA ASP A 341 -33.95 -23.11 -10.79
C ASP A 341 -34.66 -23.84 -11.94
N PRO A 342 -35.54 -23.14 -12.67
CA PRO A 342 -36.34 -23.76 -13.75
C PRO A 342 -35.49 -24.21 -14.94
N ASP A 343 -34.33 -23.56 -15.13
CA ASP A 343 -33.43 -23.79 -16.26
C ASP A 343 -32.30 -24.78 -15.93
N GLY A 344 -32.18 -25.21 -14.67
CA GLY A 344 -31.17 -26.19 -14.24
C GLY A 344 -29.74 -25.64 -14.28
N VAL A 345 -29.57 -24.35 -13.97
CA VAL A 345 -28.28 -23.66 -14.01
C VAL A 345 -27.35 -24.11 -12.88
N GLU A 346 -27.91 -24.43 -11.70
CA GLU A 346 -27.16 -24.97 -10.56
C GLU A 346 -27.51 -26.46 -10.33
N HIS A 347 -28.67 -26.71 -9.72
CA HIS A 347 -29.12 -28.03 -9.29
C HIS A 347 -30.44 -28.44 -9.96
N GLY A 348 -31.21 -27.46 -10.46
CA GLY A 348 -32.54 -27.63 -11.00
C GLY A 348 -33.63 -27.79 -9.94
N GLY A 349 -34.84 -27.35 -10.29
CA GLY A 349 -36.05 -27.51 -9.47
C GLY A 349 -36.22 -26.42 -8.41
N ASP A 350 -37.02 -26.72 -7.39
CA ASP A 350 -37.39 -25.77 -6.34
C ASP A 350 -36.82 -26.19 -4.99
N MET A 351 -36.36 -25.23 -4.20
CA MET A 351 -35.84 -25.45 -2.86
C MET A 351 -36.23 -24.30 -1.93
N ARG A 352 -36.48 -24.63 -0.66
CA ARG A 352 -36.69 -23.62 0.38
C ARG A 352 -35.35 -23.03 0.84
N GLY A 353 -35.31 -21.74 1.15
CA GLY A 353 -34.18 -21.11 1.83
C GLY A 353 -34.32 -21.16 3.36
N LEU A 354 -33.57 -20.31 4.05
CA LEU A 354 -33.61 -20.13 5.50
C LEU A 354 -34.93 -19.49 5.98
N GLY A 355 -35.62 -18.75 5.10
CA GLY A 355 -36.88 -18.07 5.40
C GLY A 355 -36.73 -16.91 6.38
N LEU A 356 -35.55 -16.29 6.43
CA LEU A 356 -35.25 -15.14 7.30
C LEU A 356 -35.59 -13.80 6.63
N LEU A 357 -35.63 -13.77 5.29
CA LEU A 357 -36.12 -12.64 4.49
C LEU A 357 -37.34 -13.07 3.67
N ASP A 358 -38.31 -12.17 3.56
CA ASP A 358 -39.53 -12.37 2.76
C ASP A 358 -39.27 -12.13 1.27
N THR A 359 -38.40 -12.96 0.72
CA THR A 359 -37.96 -12.88 -0.67
C THR A 359 -37.97 -14.26 -1.32
N LYS A 360 -38.05 -14.31 -2.64
CA LYS A 360 -37.82 -15.52 -3.44
C LYS A 360 -36.80 -15.23 -4.54
N THR A 361 -36.01 -16.23 -4.89
CA THR A 361 -34.98 -16.11 -5.94
C THR A 361 -35.33 -17.03 -7.10
N ILE A 362 -35.21 -16.51 -8.32
CA ILE A 362 -35.32 -17.30 -9.55
C ILE A 362 -33.97 -17.28 -10.26
N PHE A 363 -33.29 -18.42 -10.30
CA PHE A 363 -32.04 -18.60 -11.02
C PHE A 363 -32.24 -18.48 -12.54
N LYS A 364 -31.28 -17.81 -13.18
CA LYS A 364 -31.21 -17.57 -14.64
C LYS A 364 -29.73 -17.50 -15.03
N GLU A 365 -29.42 -17.75 -16.30
CA GLU A 365 -28.07 -17.57 -16.84
C GLU A 365 -27.53 -16.15 -16.54
N ALA A 366 -26.26 -16.09 -16.11
CA ALA A 366 -25.61 -14.87 -15.63
C ALA A 366 -25.60 -13.76 -16.71
N LYS A 367 -25.97 -12.53 -16.33
CA LYS A 367 -26.07 -11.40 -17.26
C LYS A 367 -25.31 -10.13 -16.90
N THR A 368 -24.80 -9.99 -15.68
CA THR A 368 -24.23 -8.70 -15.24
C THR A 368 -22.92 -8.89 -14.51
N ARG A 369 -21.88 -8.18 -14.98
CA ARG A 369 -20.58 -8.00 -14.32
C ARG A 369 -20.19 -6.55 -14.46
N THR A 370 -20.53 -5.76 -13.47
CA THR A 370 -20.22 -4.34 -13.49
C THR A 370 -20.05 -3.83 -12.07
N ARG A 371 -19.17 -2.84 -11.92
CA ARG A 371 -19.21 -1.98 -10.73
C ARG A 371 -20.45 -1.11 -10.84
N ILE A 372 -21.17 -1.01 -9.75
CA ILE A 372 -22.40 -0.24 -9.71
C ILE A 372 -22.44 0.57 -8.43
N HIS A 373 -22.90 1.81 -8.57
CA HIS A 373 -23.14 2.68 -7.43
C HIS A 373 -24.59 2.56 -7.01
N GLY A 374 -24.81 2.60 -5.70
CA GLY A 374 -26.12 2.68 -5.10
C GLY A 374 -26.14 3.69 -3.97
N HIS A 375 -27.31 3.91 -3.43
CA HIS A 375 -27.50 4.71 -2.22
C HIS A 375 -28.42 3.96 -1.26
N ILE A 376 -28.08 4.01 0.02
CA ILE A 376 -28.96 3.56 1.09
C ILE A 376 -30.03 4.65 1.27
N SER A 377 -31.29 4.29 1.05
CA SER A 377 -32.39 5.27 1.11
C SER A 377 -32.59 5.82 2.53
N GLU A 378 -32.90 7.12 2.65
CA GLU A 378 -33.09 7.82 3.93
C GLU A 378 -34.18 7.18 4.81
N GLU A 379 -35.25 6.65 4.19
CA GLU A 379 -36.37 6.00 4.89
C GLU A 379 -35.99 4.66 5.54
N HIS A 380 -34.84 4.10 5.18
CA HIS A 380 -34.41 2.74 5.48
C HIS A 380 -33.01 2.69 6.10
N ASN A 381 -32.60 3.82 6.67
CA ASN A 381 -31.30 4.05 7.26
C ASN A 381 -31.09 3.28 8.58
N ILE A 382 -30.65 2.02 8.48
CA ILE A 382 -30.48 1.08 9.60
C ILE A 382 -29.42 1.48 10.63
N TYR A 383 -28.53 2.43 10.32
CA TYR A 383 -27.47 2.84 11.25
C TYR A 383 -27.34 4.36 11.45
N ASN A 384 -28.37 5.15 11.10
CA ASN A 384 -28.34 6.64 11.12
C ASN A 384 -27.26 7.27 10.21
N LEU A 385 -26.92 6.61 9.11
CA LEU A 385 -26.09 7.09 8.00
C LEU A 385 -26.93 7.84 6.95
N ASP A 386 -26.94 9.17 7.01
CA ASP A 386 -27.73 9.98 6.07
C ASP A 386 -27.23 9.80 4.62
N ASN A 387 -28.10 9.22 3.76
CA ASN A 387 -27.91 9.08 2.31
C ASN A 387 -26.52 8.56 1.90
N LEU A 388 -26.09 7.45 2.51
CA LEU A 388 -24.78 6.86 2.23
C LEU A 388 -24.73 6.32 0.80
N SER A 389 -23.79 6.85 0.01
CA SER A 389 -23.39 6.24 -1.26
C SER A 389 -22.65 4.94 -0.98
N VAL A 390 -23.06 3.87 -1.65
CA VAL A 390 -22.38 2.58 -1.60
C VAL A 390 -21.88 2.21 -2.99
N GLU A 391 -20.66 1.70 -3.06
CA GLU A 391 -20.11 1.08 -4.28
C GLU A 391 -19.95 -0.42 -4.04
N GLY A 392 -20.20 -1.22 -5.08
CA GLY A 392 -19.92 -2.64 -5.08
C GLY A 392 -19.91 -3.18 -6.50
N TYR A 393 -19.83 -4.49 -6.62
CA TYR A 393 -19.87 -5.15 -7.92
C TYR A 393 -20.86 -6.32 -7.93
N GLU A 394 -21.60 -6.44 -9.02
CA GLU A 394 -22.59 -7.51 -9.22
C GLU A 394 -21.93 -8.67 -9.97
N ILE A 395 -21.96 -9.87 -9.37
CA ILE A 395 -21.63 -11.14 -10.05
C ILE A 395 -22.62 -12.18 -9.52
N HIS A 396 -23.82 -12.21 -10.07
CA HIS A 396 -24.86 -13.12 -9.58
C HIS A 396 -25.64 -13.80 -10.70
N MET A 397 -26.20 -14.95 -10.36
CA MET A 397 -27.13 -15.71 -11.17
C MET A 397 -28.51 -15.59 -10.56
N GLY A 398 -29.49 -15.23 -11.38
CA GLY A 398 -30.88 -15.09 -10.94
C GLY A 398 -31.29 -13.71 -10.45
N THR A 399 -32.57 -13.60 -10.11
CA THR A 399 -33.23 -12.37 -9.67
C THR A 399 -34.00 -12.65 -8.39
N THR A 400 -33.82 -11.81 -7.37
CA THR A 400 -34.59 -11.90 -6.12
C THR A 400 -35.74 -10.91 -6.13
N GLU A 401 -36.93 -11.42 -5.85
CA GLU A 401 -38.17 -10.66 -5.76
C GLU A 401 -38.63 -10.56 -4.31
N ASN A 402 -39.11 -9.39 -3.92
CA ASN A 402 -39.77 -9.16 -2.64
C ASN A 402 -41.18 -9.79 -2.65
N LEU A 403 -41.51 -10.55 -1.62
CA LEU A 403 -42.82 -11.19 -1.45
C LEU A 403 -43.85 -10.31 -0.71
N GLY A 404 -43.43 -9.15 -0.21
CA GLY A 404 -44.30 -8.09 0.28
C GLY A 404 -43.93 -7.54 1.66
N GLU A 405 -43.19 -8.29 2.49
CA GLU A 405 -42.84 -7.89 3.84
C GLU A 405 -41.38 -7.43 4.00
N ALA A 406 -40.50 -7.70 3.02
CA ALA A 406 -39.12 -7.25 3.07
C ALA A 406 -39.03 -5.75 2.73
N ILE A 407 -38.14 -5.02 3.40
CA ILE A 407 -37.93 -3.59 3.16
C ILE A 407 -36.77 -3.41 2.16
N PRO A 408 -36.96 -2.69 1.04
CA PRO A 408 -35.86 -2.28 0.16
C PRO A 408 -34.78 -1.50 0.92
N MET A 409 -33.50 -1.76 0.65
CA MET A 409 -32.41 -1.08 1.37
C MET A 409 -31.57 -0.18 0.46
N ILE A 410 -31.11 -0.71 -0.69
CA ILE A 410 -30.21 -0.02 -1.61
C ILE A 410 -30.94 0.25 -2.93
N THR A 411 -30.86 1.48 -3.42
CA THR A 411 -31.30 1.79 -4.77
C THR A 411 -30.06 2.02 -5.64
N LEU A 412 -29.93 1.21 -6.68
CA LEU A 412 -28.84 1.28 -7.64
C LEU A 412 -29.04 2.46 -8.60
N GLU A 413 -27.95 2.96 -9.18
CA GLU A 413 -27.97 4.09 -10.11
C GLU A 413 -28.78 3.85 -11.38
N ASP A 414 -28.99 2.58 -11.76
CA ASP A 414 -29.85 2.18 -12.88
C ASP A 414 -31.35 2.07 -12.52
N GLY A 415 -31.70 2.39 -11.27
CA GLY A 415 -33.06 2.37 -10.74
C GLY A 415 -33.53 1.02 -10.22
N ARG A 416 -32.71 -0.04 -10.30
CA ARG A 416 -33.02 -1.31 -9.64
C ARG A 416 -32.89 -1.17 -8.12
N THR A 417 -33.69 -1.93 -7.39
CA THR A 417 -33.47 -2.15 -5.96
C THR A 417 -32.46 -3.27 -5.78
N ASP A 418 -31.36 -2.97 -5.10
CA ASP A 418 -30.49 -3.96 -4.50
C ASP A 418 -30.77 -4.03 -2.99
N ALA A 419 -30.53 -5.20 -2.44
CA ALA A 419 -30.67 -5.48 -1.03
C ALA A 419 -32.08 -5.33 -0.42
N TYR A 420 -32.38 -6.28 0.46
CA TYR A 420 -33.61 -6.28 1.24
C TYR A 420 -33.30 -6.60 2.70
N MET A 421 -34.11 -6.06 3.60
CA MET A 421 -33.95 -6.22 5.04
C MET A 421 -35.27 -6.53 5.75
N THR A 422 -35.16 -7.09 6.95
CA THR A 422 -36.27 -7.18 7.89
C THR A 422 -36.64 -5.82 8.45
N LYS A 423 -37.86 -5.69 8.98
CA LYS A 423 -38.36 -4.43 9.56
C LYS A 423 -37.51 -3.87 10.71
N ASP A 424 -36.82 -4.74 11.43
CA ASP A 424 -35.91 -4.38 12.53
C ASP A 424 -34.45 -4.20 12.08
N GLY A 425 -34.15 -4.37 10.78
CA GLY A 425 -32.81 -4.24 10.21
C GLY A 425 -31.81 -5.31 10.64
N ARG A 426 -32.21 -6.30 11.45
CA ARG A 426 -31.29 -7.34 11.96
C ARG A 426 -30.86 -8.33 10.89
N VAL A 427 -31.75 -8.64 9.95
CA VAL A 427 -31.41 -9.50 8.82
C VAL A 427 -31.50 -8.68 7.55
N TRP A 428 -30.45 -8.71 6.75
CA TRP A 428 -30.46 -8.13 5.41
C TRP A 428 -29.53 -8.89 4.48
N GLY A 429 -29.71 -8.72 3.17
CA GLY A 429 -28.74 -9.23 2.22
C GLY A 429 -28.73 -8.42 0.95
N SER A 430 -27.63 -8.47 0.20
CA SER A 430 -27.34 -7.67 -0.98
C SER A 430 -26.65 -8.52 -2.05
N TYR A 431 -26.81 -8.18 -3.33
CA TYR A 431 -26.02 -8.78 -4.42
C TYR A 431 -24.65 -8.12 -4.60
N LEU A 432 -24.41 -6.96 -3.98
CA LEU A 432 -23.16 -6.23 -4.09
C LEU A 432 -22.05 -6.94 -3.31
N HIS A 433 -21.15 -7.55 -4.05
CA HIS A 433 -19.84 -7.92 -3.51
C HIS A 433 -19.00 -6.67 -3.27
N GLY A 434 -18.09 -6.74 -2.30
CA GLY A 434 -17.31 -5.57 -1.84
C GLY A 434 -18.14 -4.51 -1.11
N ILE A 435 -19.40 -4.77 -0.76
CA ILE A 435 -20.24 -3.78 -0.05
C ILE A 435 -19.62 -3.32 1.29
N PHE A 436 -18.84 -4.18 1.95
CA PHE A 436 -18.13 -3.82 3.17
C PHE A 436 -16.78 -3.10 2.93
N ASP A 437 -16.39 -2.87 1.67
CA ASP A 437 -15.32 -1.92 1.37
C ASP A 437 -15.79 -0.45 1.60
N ASN A 438 -17.11 -0.23 1.76
CA ASN A 438 -17.67 1.05 2.18
C ASN A 438 -17.49 1.25 3.69
N GLU A 439 -16.44 1.97 4.07
CA GLU A 439 -16.03 2.17 5.48
C GLU A 439 -17.14 2.67 6.39
N ASP A 440 -17.90 3.68 5.96
CA ASP A 440 -18.99 4.25 6.74
C ASP A 440 -20.05 3.21 7.11
N LEU A 441 -20.36 2.29 6.19
CA LEU A 441 -21.31 1.19 6.44
C LEU A 441 -20.78 0.23 7.49
N VAL A 442 -19.51 -0.18 7.37
CA VAL A 442 -18.88 -1.11 8.32
C VAL A 442 -18.79 -0.48 9.71
N PHE A 443 -18.31 0.76 9.80
CA PHE A 443 -18.19 1.45 11.08
C PHE A 443 -19.55 1.61 11.76
N ALA A 444 -20.60 1.95 11.02
CA ALA A 444 -21.93 2.10 11.60
C ALA A 444 -22.51 0.76 12.08
N LEU A 445 -22.34 -0.31 11.32
CA LEU A 445 -22.71 -1.68 11.73
C LEU A 445 -21.98 -2.10 13.01
N VAL A 446 -20.66 -1.90 13.06
CA VAL A 446 -19.84 -2.25 14.24
C VAL A 446 -20.23 -1.41 15.45
N GLN A 447 -20.42 -0.10 15.29
CA GLN A 447 -20.84 0.79 16.37
C GLN A 447 -22.22 0.42 16.94
N ASP A 448 -23.16 0.04 16.07
CA ASP A 448 -24.49 -0.40 16.48
C ASP A 448 -24.42 -1.68 17.34
N ILE A 449 -23.59 -2.65 16.94
CA ILE A 449 -23.32 -3.86 17.73
C ILE A 449 -22.64 -3.51 19.06
N MET A 450 -21.60 -2.66 19.05
CA MET A 450 -20.90 -2.24 20.27
C MET A 450 -21.86 -1.59 21.28
N LYS A 451 -22.75 -0.71 20.79
CA LYS A 451 -23.77 -0.03 21.60
C LYS A 451 -24.74 -1.02 22.24
N GLU A 452 -25.20 -2.04 21.51
CA GLU A 452 -26.07 -3.09 22.04
C GLU A 452 -25.36 -3.92 23.13
N LYS A 453 -24.04 -4.15 22.99
CA LYS A 453 -23.23 -4.84 24.01
C LYS A 453 -22.79 -3.95 25.18
N GLY A 454 -22.98 -2.64 25.10
CA GLY A 454 -22.46 -1.69 26.08
C GLY A 454 -20.94 -1.49 26.03
N ILE A 455 -20.32 -1.72 24.87
CA ILE A 455 -18.91 -1.47 24.60
C ILE A 455 -18.77 -0.02 24.10
N ASN A 456 -17.82 0.74 24.68
CA ASN A 456 -17.51 2.07 24.16
C ASN A 456 -16.53 1.96 22.98
N PRO A 457 -16.83 2.54 21.81
CA PRO A 457 -15.90 2.53 20.69
C PRO A 457 -14.61 3.28 21.05
N ALA A 458 -13.46 2.74 20.67
CA ALA A 458 -12.19 3.46 20.80
C ALA A 458 -12.21 4.72 19.91
N GLU A 459 -11.75 5.85 20.44
CA GLU A 459 -11.79 7.17 19.76
C GLU A 459 -10.92 7.24 18.49
N ASN A 460 -10.01 6.28 18.26
CA ASN A 460 -9.10 6.24 17.12
C ASN A 460 -9.39 5.03 16.23
N HIS A 461 -10.25 5.19 15.23
CA HIS A 461 -10.33 4.24 14.11
C HIS A 461 -9.58 4.83 12.91
N LEU A 462 -8.57 4.11 12.42
CA LEU A 462 -7.94 4.40 11.14
C LEU A 462 -8.89 3.95 10.02
N SER A 463 -8.94 4.70 8.92
CA SER A 463 -9.58 4.20 7.70
C SER A 463 -8.87 2.94 7.19
N ILE A 464 -9.56 2.09 6.44
CA ILE A 464 -8.99 0.89 5.80
C ILE A 464 -7.87 1.33 4.86
N ALA A 465 -8.08 2.43 4.13
CA ALA A 465 -7.09 3.02 3.25
C ALA A 465 -5.80 3.41 3.99
N GLU A 466 -5.92 4.11 5.13
CA GLU A 466 -4.77 4.47 5.97
C GLU A 466 -4.08 3.23 6.56
N TYR A 467 -4.85 2.24 7.01
CA TYR A 467 -4.28 0.99 7.53
C TYR A 467 -3.47 0.27 6.46
N LYS A 468 -4.04 0.05 5.27
CA LYS A 468 -3.34 -0.55 4.13
C LYS A 468 -2.07 0.22 3.78
N GLU A 469 -2.15 1.55 3.74
CA GLU A 469 -1.01 2.42 3.46
C GLU A 469 0.12 2.24 4.50
N ILE A 470 -0.21 2.13 5.79
CA ILE A 470 0.74 1.80 6.86
C ILE A 470 1.37 0.42 6.61
N GLN A 471 0.59 -0.59 6.25
CA GLN A 471 1.11 -1.94 6.00
C GLN A 471 2.02 -2.00 4.77
N TYR A 472 1.66 -1.31 3.68
CA TYR A 472 2.54 -1.21 2.50
C TYR A 472 3.84 -0.46 2.81
N ASN A 473 3.80 0.59 3.63
CA ASN A 473 5.02 1.29 4.05
C ASN A 473 5.91 0.40 4.93
N LYS A 474 5.33 -0.36 5.88
CA LYS A 474 6.07 -1.39 6.63
C LYS A 474 6.69 -2.45 5.72
N LEU A 475 5.95 -2.87 4.69
CA LEU A 475 6.43 -3.84 3.70
C LEU A 475 7.64 -3.29 2.94
N ALA A 476 7.57 -2.03 2.50
CA ALA A 476 8.69 -1.38 1.83
C ALA A 476 9.91 -1.24 2.73
N ASP A 477 9.74 -0.85 3.99
CA ASP A 477 10.82 -0.77 4.96
C ASP A 477 11.46 -2.14 5.21
N LEU A 478 10.65 -3.18 5.34
CA LEU A 478 11.13 -4.56 5.47
C LEU A 478 11.99 -4.97 4.27
N ILE A 479 11.50 -4.73 3.04
CA ILE A 479 12.25 -5.03 1.81
C ILE A 479 13.54 -4.23 1.73
N ARG A 480 13.51 -2.90 1.96
CA ARG A 480 14.69 -2.03 1.94
C ARG A 480 15.76 -2.47 2.94
N ASN A 481 15.34 -2.91 4.13
CA ASN A 481 16.27 -3.31 5.19
C ASN A 481 16.79 -4.74 5.01
N SER A 482 16.11 -5.57 4.22
CA SER A 482 16.45 -6.99 4.05
C SER A 482 17.19 -7.28 2.75
N LEU A 483 17.01 -6.46 1.71
CA LEU A 483 17.57 -6.67 0.38
C LEU A 483 18.65 -5.63 0.04
N ASP A 484 19.67 -6.07 -0.71
CA ASP A 484 20.63 -5.20 -1.37
C ASP A 484 19.95 -4.46 -2.54
N MET A 485 19.31 -3.34 -2.19
CA MET A 485 18.62 -2.50 -3.17
C MET A 485 19.58 -1.88 -4.19
N ASP A 486 20.83 -1.63 -3.82
CA ASP A 486 21.84 -1.08 -4.74
C ASP A 486 22.18 -2.09 -5.84
N ALA A 487 22.32 -3.38 -5.49
CA ALA A 487 22.47 -4.45 -6.48
C ALA A 487 21.25 -4.55 -7.41
N ILE A 488 20.02 -4.44 -6.86
CA ILE A 488 18.79 -4.47 -7.65
C ILE A 488 18.73 -3.27 -8.62
N TYR A 489 19.06 -2.07 -8.16
CA TYR A 489 19.11 -0.89 -9.03
C TYR A 489 20.20 -0.98 -10.08
N LYS A 490 21.37 -1.53 -9.73
CA LYS A 490 22.46 -1.78 -10.68
C LYS A 490 22.01 -2.75 -11.77
N VAL A 491 21.24 -3.78 -11.45
CA VAL A 491 20.66 -4.71 -12.42
C VAL A 491 19.68 -4.00 -13.35
N LEU A 492 18.81 -3.12 -12.83
CA LEU A 492 17.81 -2.39 -13.63
C LEU A 492 18.42 -1.31 -14.54
N PHE A 493 19.37 -0.52 -14.01
CA PHE A 493 19.84 0.73 -14.64
C PHE A 493 21.32 0.74 -15.02
N GLY A 494 22.09 -0.28 -14.65
CA GLY A 494 23.55 -0.32 -14.81
C GLY A 494 24.29 0.51 -13.76
N GLU A 495 25.61 0.68 -13.94
CA GLU A 495 26.42 1.56 -13.08
C GLU A 495 26.10 3.03 -13.36
N LYS A 496 25.15 3.60 -12.62
CA LYS A 496 24.98 5.06 -12.50
C LYS A 496 25.47 5.52 -11.14
N LYS A 497 26.09 6.71 -11.11
CA LYS A 497 26.59 7.42 -9.92
C LYS A 497 25.59 7.33 -8.76
N GLU A 498 26.11 6.98 -7.59
CA GLU A 498 25.42 7.00 -6.30
C GLU A 498 24.42 8.17 -6.22
N MET A 499 23.14 7.86 -6.19
CA MET A 499 22.22 8.67 -5.42
C MET A 499 22.44 8.26 -3.97
N VAL A 500 23.25 9.02 -3.23
CA VAL A 500 23.34 8.85 -1.78
C VAL A 500 21.96 9.15 -1.20
N ARG A 501 21.21 8.09 -0.85
CA ARG A 501 19.91 8.20 -0.18
C ARG A 501 20.13 8.20 1.34
N CYS A 502 19.41 9.07 2.03
CA CYS A 502 19.56 9.29 3.48
C CYS A 502 18.90 8.23 4.36
N ALA A 503 18.25 7.21 3.80
CA ALA A 503 17.55 6.19 4.58
C ALA A 503 18.38 4.90 4.70
N GLY A 504 18.45 4.33 5.91
CA GLY A 504 19.04 2.99 6.14
C GLY A 504 20.35 2.93 6.93
N LYS A 505 20.86 4.04 7.48
CA LYS A 505 22.01 4.02 8.41
C LYS A 505 21.53 4.16 9.85
N LYS A 506 22.23 3.51 10.79
CA LYS A 506 21.98 3.63 12.25
C LYS A 506 22.01 5.10 12.66
N ASP A 507 21.20 5.46 13.65
CA ASP A 507 21.17 6.81 14.24
C ASP A 507 22.58 7.26 14.63
N ASP A 508 22.96 8.47 14.21
CA ASP A 508 24.23 9.06 14.62
C ASP A 508 24.18 9.46 16.10
N THR A 509 25.10 8.91 16.88
CA THR A 509 25.29 9.20 18.32
C THR A 509 26.63 9.89 18.60
N SER A 510 27.36 10.31 17.55
CA SER A 510 28.68 10.92 17.67
C SER A 510 28.69 12.24 18.44
N GLY A 511 27.55 12.94 18.47
CA GLY A 511 27.43 14.27 19.06
C GLY A 511 28.21 15.35 18.31
N LYS A 512 28.67 15.07 17.08
CA LYS A 512 29.32 16.04 16.20
C LYS A 512 28.25 16.95 15.58
N GLY A 513 28.38 18.26 15.78
CA GLY A 513 27.56 19.25 15.09
C GLY A 513 28.07 19.45 13.66
N LEU A 514 27.15 19.56 12.71
CA LEU A 514 27.44 19.68 11.29
C LEU A 514 27.17 21.11 10.78
N VAL A 515 27.50 21.36 9.52
CA VAL A 515 27.31 22.65 8.85
C VAL A 515 26.32 22.49 7.69
N HIS A 516 25.21 23.22 7.76
CA HIS A 516 24.17 23.25 6.75
C HIS A 516 24.20 24.52 5.92
N ILE A 517 24.03 24.38 4.60
CA ILE A 517 23.76 25.47 3.67
C ILE A 517 22.41 25.23 2.98
N TYR A 518 21.45 26.10 3.23
CA TYR A 518 20.17 26.16 2.53
C TYR A 518 20.19 27.29 1.49
N CYS A 519 20.37 26.93 0.23
CA CYS A 519 20.60 27.88 -0.86
C CYS A 519 19.59 27.77 -2.01
N GLY A 520 19.85 28.47 -3.11
CA GLY A 520 19.03 28.43 -4.33
C GLY A 520 18.17 29.67 -4.59
N ASP A 521 17.55 29.71 -5.76
CA ASP A 521 16.76 30.83 -6.27
C ASP A 521 15.27 30.77 -5.91
N GLY A 522 14.79 29.60 -5.48
CA GLY A 522 13.43 29.34 -5.04
C GLY A 522 13.09 29.95 -3.67
N LYS A 523 11.81 30.02 -3.36
CA LYS A 523 11.32 30.39 -2.01
C LYS A 523 11.37 29.16 -1.10
N GLY A 524 11.69 29.39 0.18
CA GLY A 524 11.69 28.32 1.20
C GLY A 524 12.95 28.25 2.06
N LYS A 525 14.05 28.95 1.71
CA LYS A 525 15.32 28.87 2.46
C LYS A 525 15.18 29.21 3.95
N THR A 526 14.62 30.38 4.26
CA THR A 526 14.31 30.78 5.63
C THR A 526 13.28 29.84 6.26
N THR A 527 12.29 29.36 5.50
CA THR A 527 11.30 28.40 6.02
C THR A 527 11.97 27.10 6.46
N THR A 528 12.94 26.60 5.70
CA THR A 528 13.73 25.41 6.04
C THR A 528 14.58 25.64 7.28
N SER A 529 15.28 26.78 7.39
CA SER A 529 16.08 27.10 8.58
C SER A 529 15.22 27.26 9.83
N VAL A 530 14.06 27.90 9.73
CA VAL A 530 13.07 28.04 10.81
C VAL A 530 12.50 26.67 11.22
N GLY A 531 12.15 25.81 10.25
CA GLY A 531 11.67 24.46 10.53
C GLY A 531 12.68 23.61 11.29
N LEU A 532 13.96 23.67 10.90
CA LEU A 532 15.04 22.99 11.62
C LEU A 532 15.23 23.56 13.04
N THR A 533 15.15 24.89 13.19
CA THR A 533 15.24 25.57 14.49
C THR A 533 14.16 25.06 15.46
N ILE A 534 12.91 24.97 15.00
CA ILE A 534 11.79 24.48 15.81
C ILE A 534 11.98 23.00 16.17
N ARG A 535 12.42 22.17 15.22
CA ARG A 535 12.69 20.75 15.47
C ARG A 535 13.78 20.55 16.53
N ALA A 536 14.89 21.27 16.41
CA ALA A 536 15.98 21.19 17.37
C ALA A 536 15.51 21.59 18.77
N ALA A 537 14.82 22.72 18.90
CA ALA A 537 14.25 23.18 20.16
C ALA A 537 13.23 22.19 20.75
N GLY A 538 12.38 21.59 19.91
CA GLY A 538 11.42 20.56 20.30
C GLY A 538 12.08 19.29 20.87
N SER A 539 13.30 18.98 20.44
CA SER A 539 14.13 17.91 21.00
C SER A 539 14.96 18.35 22.23
N GLY A 540 14.71 19.54 22.78
CA GLY A 540 15.38 20.07 23.96
C GLY A 540 16.72 20.75 23.71
N LYS A 541 17.10 20.99 22.46
CA LYS A 541 18.35 21.68 22.09
C LYS A 541 18.24 23.20 22.26
N LYS A 542 19.33 23.85 22.66
CA LYS A 542 19.43 25.31 22.73
C LYS A 542 19.84 25.86 21.37
N VAL A 543 19.01 26.72 20.79
CA VAL A 543 19.23 27.30 19.46
C VAL A 543 19.44 28.81 19.55
N LEU A 544 20.52 29.29 18.96
CA LEU A 544 20.80 30.71 18.76
C LEU A 544 20.45 31.08 17.31
N PHE A 545 19.60 32.09 17.12
CA PHE A 545 19.09 32.44 15.79
C PHE A 545 19.30 33.92 15.49
N TYR A 546 19.94 34.20 14.35
CA TYR A 546 20.21 35.53 13.85
C TYR A 546 19.86 35.65 12.36
N GLN A 547 19.46 36.85 11.95
CA GLN A 547 19.08 37.15 10.57
C GLN A 547 19.89 38.32 10.05
N PHE A 548 20.70 38.09 9.03
CA PHE A 548 21.41 39.16 8.34
C PHE A 548 20.42 39.93 7.44
N LEU A 549 20.67 41.23 7.31
CA LEU A 549 19.96 42.11 6.37
C LEU A 549 18.43 42.25 6.62
N LYS A 550 17.95 41.90 7.82
CA LYS A 550 16.57 42.11 8.28
C LYS A 550 16.53 43.12 9.43
N ASP A 551 15.42 43.83 9.57
CA ASP A 551 15.18 44.89 10.56
C ASP A 551 14.54 44.40 11.88
N ASN A 552 14.63 43.09 12.14
CA ASN A 552 13.97 42.39 13.27
C ASN A 552 12.43 42.42 13.25
N SER A 553 11.76 42.84 12.17
CA SER A 553 10.30 42.89 12.12
C SER A 553 9.63 41.67 11.46
N SER A 554 10.42 40.67 11.05
CA SER A 554 9.89 39.52 10.30
C SER A 554 8.97 38.65 11.16
N SER A 555 7.89 38.16 10.57
CA SER A 555 6.77 37.56 11.29
C SER A 555 7.13 36.27 12.02
N GLU A 556 8.12 35.51 11.52
CA GLU A 556 8.63 34.32 12.18
C GLU A 556 9.24 34.60 13.56
N ARG A 557 9.77 35.80 13.80
CA ARG A 557 10.37 36.15 15.09
C ARG A 557 9.33 36.14 16.21
N ASN A 558 8.10 36.57 15.92
CA ASN A 558 7.01 36.65 16.90
C ASN A 558 6.66 35.28 17.50
N ILE A 559 6.81 34.20 16.71
CA ILE A 559 6.56 32.84 17.19
C ILE A 559 7.82 32.24 17.79
N LEU A 560 9.00 32.47 17.18
CA LEU A 560 10.26 31.92 17.68
C LEU A 560 10.62 32.44 19.08
N GLU A 561 10.31 33.69 19.41
CA GLU A 561 10.50 34.24 20.77
C GLU A 561 9.68 33.51 21.85
N LYS A 562 8.61 32.80 21.47
CA LYS A 562 7.73 32.08 22.39
C LYS A 562 8.11 30.62 22.56
N VAL A 563 9.03 30.09 21.76
CA VAL A 563 9.44 28.68 21.81
C VAL A 563 10.58 28.51 22.81
N PRO A 564 10.41 27.70 23.88
CA PRO A 564 11.48 27.41 24.82
C PRO A 564 12.71 26.83 24.13
N GLY A 565 13.90 27.27 24.54
CA GLY A 565 15.17 26.81 23.96
C GLY A 565 15.66 27.64 22.76
N ILE A 566 14.85 28.55 22.21
CA ILE A 566 15.27 29.45 21.13
C ILE A 566 15.64 30.82 21.69
N THR A 567 16.83 31.31 21.34
CA THR A 567 17.29 32.67 21.63
C THR A 567 17.44 33.45 20.33
N LEU A 568 16.62 34.49 20.15
CA LEU A 568 16.75 35.40 19.02
C LEU A 568 17.74 36.53 19.35
N VAL A 569 18.80 36.63 18.55
CA VAL A 569 19.71 37.77 18.62
C VAL A 569 19.10 38.93 17.83
N ARG A 570 19.03 40.11 18.45
CA ARG A 570 18.56 41.33 17.78
C ARG A 570 19.70 41.95 16.97
N GLY A 571 19.43 42.22 15.70
CA GLY A 571 20.30 42.96 14.79
C GLY A 571 20.06 44.47 14.85
N ARG A 572 20.77 45.21 13.99
CA ARG A 572 20.60 46.65 13.80
C ARG A 572 19.23 46.97 13.19
N GLU A 573 18.58 48.04 13.64
CA GLU A 573 17.41 48.58 12.94
C GLU A 573 17.82 49.10 11.57
N MET A 574 17.21 48.58 10.50
CA MET A 574 17.50 49.04 9.14
C MET A 574 16.48 50.10 8.71
N GLN A 575 16.95 51.30 8.36
CA GLN A 575 16.10 52.36 7.82
C GLN A 575 15.97 52.33 6.28
N LYS A 576 16.86 51.61 5.61
CA LYS A 576 16.94 51.49 4.15
C LYS A 576 17.20 50.03 3.78
N PHE A 577 16.68 49.58 2.64
CA PHE A 577 17.15 48.32 2.05
C PHE A 577 18.59 48.49 1.53
N THR A 578 19.36 47.40 1.47
CA THR A 578 20.77 47.44 1.03
C THR A 578 20.95 48.06 -0.36
N PHE A 579 20.00 47.88 -1.28
CA PHE A 579 20.04 48.48 -2.62
C PHE A 579 19.76 50.00 -2.64
N GLN A 580 19.41 50.61 -1.50
CA GLN A 580 19.15 52.06 -1.33
C GLN A 580 20.27 52.76 -0.55
N MET A 581 21.29 52.02 -0.11
CA MET A 581 22.41 52.54 0.68
C MET A 581 23.52 53.09 -0.22
N ASN A 582 24.23 54.12 0.25
CA ASN A 582 25.47 54.60 -0.37
C ASN A 582 26.69 53.75 0.07
N GLU A 583 27.86 53.97 -0.55
CA GLU A 583 29.08 53.20 -0.25
C GLU A 583 29.50 53.27 1.22
N GLN A 584 29.40 54.44 1.86
CA GLN A 584 29.73 54.60 3.28
C GLN A 584 28.78 53.79 4.17
N GLU A 585 27.47 53.84 3.89
CA GLU A 585 26.45 53.08 4.63
C GLU A 585 26.65 51.56 4.48
N LEU A 586 27.07 51.10 3.29
CA LEU A 586 27.39 49.69 3.03
C LEU A 586 28.66 49.24 3.76
N ASP A 587 29.70 50.07 3.81
CA ASP A 587 30.93 49.77 4.55
C ASP A 587 30.70 49.73 6.06
N GLU A 588 29.91 50.66 6.61
CA GLU A 588 29.50 50.63 8.02
C GLU A 588 28.70 49.35 8.34
N LEU A 589 27.80 48.93 7.44
CA LEU A 589 27.05 47.68 7.59
C LEU A 589 27.97 46.45 7.51
N ARG A 590 28.96 46.45 6.62
CA ARG A 590 29.95 45.37 6.52
C ARG A 590 30.74 45.23 7.81
N ILE A 591 31.22 46.34 8.39
CA ILE A 591 31.95 46.32 9.67
C ILE A 591 31.06 45.73 10.76
N TYR A 592 29.83 46.25 10.91
CA TYR A 592 28.87 45.76 11.89
C TYR A 592 28.57 44.26 11.75
N ASN A 593 28.34 43.78 10.52
CA ASN A 593 28.04 42.37 10.27
C ASN A 593 29.22 41.45 10.66
N ASN A 594 30.46 41.90 10.42
CA ASN A 594 31.65 41.14 10.79
C ASN A 594 31.91 41.14 12.30
N GLU A 595 31.59 42.21 13.02
CA GLU A 595 31.61 42.24 14.48
C GLU A 595 30.51 41.36 15.08
N MET A 596 29.32 41.38 14.46
CA MET A 596 28.22 40.52 14.87
C MET A 596 28.54 39.05 14.64
N LEU A 597 29.22 38.69 13.54
CA LEU A 597 29.68 37.34 13.29
C LEU A 597 30.53 36.80 14.44
N ASP A 598 31.54 37.56 14.89
CA ASP A 598 32.37 37.18 16.04
C ASP A 598 31.53 36.99 17.31
N LYS A 599 30.61 37.92 17.55
CA LYS A 599 29.72 37.86 18.70
C LYS A 599 28.82 36.63 18.67
N LEU A 600 28.30 36.25 17.51
CA LEU A 600 27.43 35.08 17.36
C LEU A 600 28.18 33.79 17.66
N PHE A 601 29.40 33.62 17.15
CA PHE A 601 30.22 32.44 17.44
C PHE A 601 30.69 32.39 18.90
N GLU A 602 30.96 33.54 19.52
CA GLU A 602 31.25 33.58 20.96
C GLU A 602 30.04 33.16 21.79
N MET A 603 28.86 33.69 21.48
CA MET A 603 27.61 33.31 22.17
C MET A 603 27.27 31.83 21.94
N ALA A 604 27.49 31.32 20.72
CA ALA A 604 27.11 29.97 20.33
C ALA A 604 27.88 28.87 21.07
N LYS A 605 28.95 29.19 21.81
CA LYS A 605 29.67 28.24 22.68
C LYS A 605 28.76 27.59 23.75
N ASP A 606 27.70 28.27 24.16
CA ASP A 606 26.71 27.79 25.14
C ASP A 606 25.43 27.21 24.50
N TYR A 607 25.42 27.03 23.18
CA TYR A 607 24.28 26.56 22.39
C TYR A 607 24.62 25.29 21.62
N ASP A 608 23.59 24.54 21.27
CA ASP A 608 23.71 23.34 20.43
C ASP A 608 23.65 23.68 18.94
N MET A 609 22.99 24.79 18.56
CA MET A 609 22.79 25.18 17.16
C MET A 609 22.86 26.69 16.99
N LEU A 610 23.59 27.15 15.97
CA LEU A 610 23.65 28.54 15.50
C LEU A 610 23.03 28.65 14.11
N VAL A 611 21.95 29.43 13.98
CA VAL A 611 21.31 29.71 12.69
C VAL A 611 21.59 31.15 12.27
N MET A 612 22.14 31.29 11.08
CA MET A 612 22.48 32.57 10.44
C MET A 612 21.71 32.69 9.11
N ASP A 613 20.46 33.12 9.21
CA ASP A 613 19.57 33.36 8.07
C ASP A 613 20.12 34.52 7.21
N GLU A 614 20.01 34.38 5.88
CA GLU A 614 20.53 35.32 4.87
C GLU A 614 22.05 35.63 4.93
N SER A 615 22.83 34.87 5.69
CA SER A 615 24.30 35.01 5.75
C SER A 615 24.99 34.80 4.40
N VAL A 616 24.52 33.83 3.61
CA VAL A 616 25.08 33.56 2.27
C VAL A 616 24.78 34.72 1.33
N TYR A 617 23.61 35.34 1.46
CA TYR A 617 23.28 36.53 0.68
C TYR A 617 24.12 37.74 1.12
N ALA A 618 24.36 37.91 2.42
CA ALA A 618 25.26 38.95 2.94
C ALA A 618 26.70 38.80 2.41
N ILE A 619 27.22 37.58 2.32
CA ILE A 619 28.54 37.29 1.69
C ILE A 619 28.53 37.71 0.23
N LYS A 620 27.53 37.23 -0.54
CA LYS A 620 27.41 37.54 -1.96
C LYS A 620 27.32 39.05 -2.23
N SER A 621 26.66 39.79 -1.34
CA SER A 621 26.53 41.25 -1.42
C SER A 621 27.79 41.99 -0.91
N ASN A 622 28.87 41.28 -0.59
CA ASN A 622 30.08 41.84 0.02
C ASN A 622 29.76 42.65 1.29
N LEU A 623 28.85 42.14 2.13
CA LEU A 623 28.42 42.73 3.40
C LEU A 623 28.79 41.85 4.60
N LEU A 624 29.38 40.69 4.37
CA LEU A 624 29.91 39.77 5.38
C LEU A 624 31.17 39.12 4.80
N ASP A 625 32.24 39.01 5.58
CA ASP A 625 33.51 38.43 5.14
C ASP A 625 33.41 36.89 5.11
N GLU A 626 33.62 36.30 3.94
CA GLU A 626 33.56 34.86 3.72
C GLU A 626 34.72 34.11 4.37
N GLU A 627 35.94 34.64 4.29
CA GLU A 627 37.13 34.03 4.89
C GLU A 627 36.97 33.95 6.40
N LYS A 628 36.46 35.04 6.99
CA LYS A 628 36.19 35.13 8.41
C LYS A 628 35.14 34.10 8.86
N LEU A 629 34.06 33.94 8.09
CA LEU A 629 33.06 32.91 8.39
C LEU A 629 33.68 31.51 8.32
N ILE A 630 34.49 31.22 7.30
CA ILE A 630 35.14 29.92 7.14
C ILE A 630 36.06 29.63 8.34
N THR A 631 36.87 30.59 8.79
CA THR A 631 37.69 30.43 10.00
C THR A 631 36.83 30.06 11.22
N HIS A 632 35.69 30.73 11.41
CA HIS A 632 34.77 30.39 12.49
C HIS A 632 34.15 28.99 12.34
N LEU A 633 33.85 28.53 11.13
CA LEU A 633 33.34 27.18 10.88
C LEU A 633 34.38 26.10 11.17
N GLU A 634 35.65 26.35 10.87
CA GLU A 634 36.77 25.45 11.17
C GLU A 634 37.07 25.38 12.68
N GLU A 635 36.88 26.49 13.40
CA GLU A 635 37.16 26.61 14.84
C GLU A 635 35.94 26.38 15.75
N LYS A 636 34.76 26.13 15.17
CA LYS A 636 33.52 25.98 15.95
C LYS A 636 33.62 24.85 16.98
N PRO A 637 32.89 24.93 18.12
CA PRO A 637 32.77 23.82 19.05
C PRO A 637 32.32 22.52 18.36
N VAL A 638 32.90 21.38 18.75
CA VAL A 638 32.67 20.08 18.08
C VAL A 638 31.19 19.72 17.99
N GLY A 639 30.41 20.04 19.02
CA GLY A 639 28.97 19.75 19.07
C GLY A 639 28.05 20.85 18.52
N LEU A 640 28.60 21.98 18.06
CA LEU A 640 27.79 23.09 17.56
C LEU A 640 27.33 22.84 16.12
N GLU A 641 26.03 22.73 15.93
CA GLU A 641 25.38 22.72 14.61
C GLU A 641 25.34 24.14 14.04
N VAL A 642 25.68 24.35 12.76
CA VAL A 642 25.66 25.68 12.14
C VAL A 642 24.82 25.67 10.87
N VAL A 643 23.87 26.61 10.76
CA VAL A 643 22.96 26.71 9.62
C VAL A 643 23.14 28.05 8.92
N LEU A 644 23.45 28.00 7.63
CA LEU A 644 23.59 29.14 6.74
C LEU A 644 22.45 29.13 5.72
N ALA A 645 21.87 30.29 5.43
CA ALA A 645 20.86 30.42 4.38
C ALA A 645 21.13 31.61 3.47
N GLY A 646 20.67 31.53 2.21
CA GLY A 646 20.73 32.65 1.26
C GLY A 646 20.90 32.18 -0.18
N ARG A 647 21.43 33.01 -1.07
CA ARG A 647 21.49 32.69 -2.50
C ARG A 647 22.92 32.54 -3.00
N ASN A 648 23.17 31.50 -3.79
CA ASN A 648 24.41 31.25 -4.53
C ASN A 648 25.68 31.30 -3.66
N PRO A 649 25.89 30.32 -2.75
CA PRO A 649 27.15 30.21 -2.00
C PRO A 649 28.34 30.04 -2.96
N SER A 650 29.53 30.49 -2.54
CA SER A 650 30.75 30.19 -3.29
C SER A 650 31.08 28.71 -3.19
N GLN A 651 31.87 28.19 -4.13
CA GLN A 651 32.39 26.83 -4.03
C GLN A 651 33.20 26.63 -2.74
N LYS A 652 33.99 27.63 -2.36
CA LYS A 652 34.81 27.58 -1.16
C LYS A 652 33.96 27.39 0.11
N LEU A 653 32.84 28.10 0.23
CA LEU A 653 31.93 27.93 1.37
C LEU A 653 31.21 26.58 1.33
N MET A 654 30.83 26.09 0.14
CA MET A 654 30.22 24.76 -0.01
C MET A 654 31.18 23.63 0.39
N ASP A 655 32.48 23.77 0.13
CA ASP A 655 33.50 22.79 0.51
C ASP A 655 33.66 22.66 2.06
N HIS A 656 33.16 23.64 2.82
CA HIS A 656 33.16 23.64 4.30
C HIS A 656 31.79 23.30 4.90
N ALA A 657 30.84 22.82 4.09
CA ALA A 657 29.53 22.38 4.56
C ALA A 657 29.38 20.86 4.51
N ASP A 658 28.74 20.30 5.53
CA ASP A 658 28.36 18.88 5.55
C ASP A 658 27.04 18.66 4.77
N TYR A 659 26.16 19.67 4.75
CA TYR A 659 24.93 19.66 3.97
C TYR A 659 24.84 20.87 3.05
N VAL A 660 24.52 20.63 1.77
CA VAL A 660 24.11 21.69 0.83
C VAL A 660 22.78 21.29 0.22
N SER A 661 21.71 22.03 0.52
CA SER A 661 20.40 21.84 -0.10
C SER A 661 20.05 23.04 -0.97
N GLU A 662 19.85 22.80 -2.26
CA GLU A 662 19.46 23.82 -3.23
C GLU A 662 17.94 23.84 -3.42
N ILE A 663 17.31 24.95 -3.07
CA ILE A 663 15.89 25.20 -3.25
C ILE A 663 15.69 25.91 -4.59
N GLN A 664 15.23 25.17 -5.59
CA GLN A 664 15.09 25.64 -6.96
C GLN A 664 13.69 26.17 -7.26
N LYS A 665 13.61 27.28 -8.01
CA LYS A 665 12.34 27.84 -8.49
C LYS A 665 11.79 27.02 -9.66
N VAL A 666 10.87 26.09 -9.38
CA VAL A 666 10.13 25.34 -10.44
C VAL A 666 8.93 26.14 -10.97
N LYS A 667 8.16 26.79 -10.07
CA LYS A 667 7.03 27.66 -10.41
C LYS A 667 6.86 28.71 -9.31
N HIS A 668 6.60 29.97 -9.67
CA HIS A 668 6.43 31.03 -8.68
C HIS A 668 5.35 32.06 -9.10
N PRO A 669 4.45 32.50 -8.19
CA PRO A 669 3.42 33.50 -8.52
C PRO A 669 3.96 34.82 -9.07
N PHE A 670 5.17 35.21 -8.66
CA PHE A 670 5.92 36.33 -9.23
C PHE A 670 6.08 36.25 -10.75
N ASP A 671 6.21 35.05 -11.33
CA ASP A 671 6.28 34.86 -12.78
C ASP A 671 4.95 35.24 -13.47
N GLN A 672 3.87 35.37 -12.70
CA GLN A 672 2.53 35.83 -13.12
C GLN A 672 2.25 37.27 -12.64
N GLY A 673 3.27 38.01 -12.19
CA GLY A 673 3.14 39.38 -11.70
C GLY A 673 2.61 39.52 -10.26
N VAL A 674 2.43 38.41 -9.54
CA VAL A 674 1.98 38.42 -8.14
C VAL A 674 3.20 38.57 -7.22
N SER A 675 3.29 39.72 -6.54
CA SER A 675 4.34 39.98 -5.55
C SER A 675 4.10 39.24 -4.22
N SER A 676 4.94 39.49 -3.22
CA SER A 676 4.81 38.95 -1.86
C SER A 676 3.44 39.25 -1.26
N ARG A 677 2.83 38.25 -0.59
CA ARG A 677 1.49 38.32 0.00
C ARG A 677 1.59 38.59 1.49
N VAL A 678 0.69 39.46 1.98
CA VAL A 678 0.58 39.80 3.40
C VAL A 678 0.25 38.56 4.24
N GLY A 679 1.02 38.34 5.30
CA GLY A 679 0.81 37.21 6.22
C GLY A 679 1.40 35.88 5.71
N ILE A 680 2.01 35.86 4.52
CA ILE A 680 2.70 34.69 3.98
C ILE A 680 4.16 35.01 3.67
N GLU A 681 4.43 36.01 2.83
CA GLU A 681 5.80 36.44 2.49
C GLU A 681 6.16 37.83 3.03
N LEU A 682 5.15 38.64 3.44
CA LEU A 682 5.29 39.94 4.08
C LEU A 682 4.86 39.90 5.53
#